data_AF-A0A2E5XFW8-F1
#
_entry.id   AF-A0A2E5XFW8-F1
#
_cell.length_a   1.000
_cell.length_b   1.000
_cell.length_c   1.000
_cell.angle_alpha   90.00
_cell.angle_beta   90.00
_cell.angle_gamma   90.00
#
_symmetry.space_group_name_H-M   'P 1'
#
loop_
_entity.id
_entity.type
_entity.pdbx_description
1 polymer ?
#
loop_
_entity_poly.entity_id
_entity_poly.type
_entity_poly.pdbx_seq_one_letter_code
_entity_poly.pdbx_strand_id
1 'polypeptide(L)'
;MAFWLAGFPETTDGLMDAISYFLINYGLYGLLLVVPASLLGIIFGWLAWGRHRAGAEDTRERLERNERMTQEAEIALSREREKFAEYRQAAEEGGSAPSPPDVERKLNALRRDNEELENILSAARKEREEAEARLAELSCEKEKLAAHLEELVDDQTKSEKKHAAEPSSSPLEEVSASATKAERRQFKIQKRELERKLALTERQSRKKLAAQEKATKRVTGELGKKVSELERRVQKKEDEAGNLVSERGRLEDELAERKAELKKSARELEELRCAGESFAKKIRGTEKERDESRKEAVSLRKERDDLDEALKAEASERREESGRLENELAMMGAARKEIEGSLREVVKDRDKKGKELESAQTECKVLVSDLARLQENHQEESLRLNEELGEFERKRREAGDRLERLEGERDEQAQELDRLRKECHTLVDRLETEGQASRKESDRLRNELAEAREESDRLEKAVLTAEEEKEASRLDLESLRGEREELRRNLEDEIACRREEQEKVSKEVENLRSVQLELESELATVRSQKEEGVRELADLSQGHSELESSLANVQGRAEEAEDRFKESEREREALKEELGALRGTQEQAEDSLRLMRSEKEALESRVGQLEEQSARVSGELEEVSNTKIILEDQVVAARQEMDEVRMDLDLARQEQQSEHQELERRKVAEKRWADELHRLREEKKELNRHMAILSGDSKAEVLIKQMKAENDRLLHEAEDQARERQQVEDAAGILRREMLGLRRELVEAERKMEELANLQEQLQGAEERLRCSQIELKSSLDECRNLTVKLETLESASLALREKERSLTDELSLLKDEHRSAVRAAVEDVREEARGSAKVVEREWKEKEAALQKEIEVLRDGFSQAERKAARAISEAGALRKETVDVPSPRGTGKPVRLEIDPEMVVRLPSDEGERKVRDAQLGWIYPEAPLEIDDLTRLKGVGEVICGRLREAGIYTFRQVAEWRASEVRAISKKLKLSDRIRRDGWQKQARLFCEEKYGGTP
;
A
#
# COMPACT_ATOMS: atom_id res chain seq x y z
N MET A 1 -18.39 82.69 -9.44
CA MET A 1 -19.07 83.73 -8.64
C MET A 1 -18.13 84.91 -8.49
N ALA A 2 -18.63 86.17 -8.50
CA ALA A 2 -17.97 87.40 -7.99
C ALA A 2 -16.58 87.80 -8.57
N PHE A 3 -16.24 89.08 -8.79
CA PHE A 3 -17.07 90.29 -8.93
C PHE A 3 -16.35 91.31 -9.84
N TRP A 4 -17.07 92.33 -10.29
CA TRP A 4 -16.64 93.43 -11.17
C TRP A 4 -15.79 94.50 -10.45
N LEU A 5 -14.77 95.12 -11.10
CA LEU A 5 -14.69 96.57 -11.41
C LEU A 5 -13.31 97.11 -11.91
N ALA A 6 -13.36 97.83 -13.05
CA ALA A 6 -12.70 99.10 -13.44
C ALA A 6 -11.17 99.40 -13.31
N GLY A 7 -10.59 100.02 -14.36
CA GLY A 7 -9.51 101.03 -14.23
C GLY A 7 -8.34 100.99 -15.24
N PHE A 8 -8.42 101.74 -16.37
CA PHE A 8 -7.29 102.12 -17.26
C PHE A 8 -6.61 103.44 -16.77
N PRO A 9 -5.45 103.94 -17.29
CA PRO A 9 -4.76 103.58 -18.55
C PRO A 9 -3.21 103.45 -18.55
N GLU A 10 -2.68 102.95 -19.68
CA GLU A 10 -1.43 103.32 -20.41
C GLU A 10 -0.07 103.53 -19.70
N THR A 11 0.94 102.70 -20.05
CA THR A 11 2.15 103.08 -20.86
C THR A 11 3.24 101.99 -20.86
N THR A 12 3.24 101.05 -21.83
CA THR A 12 4.28 99.97 -21.90
C THR A 12 4.73 99.54 -23.30
N ASP A 13 4.70 100.42 -24.31
CA ASP A 13 5.05 100.05 -25.71
C ASP A 13 6.54 99.69 -25.94
N GLY A 14 7.41 99.86 -24.94
CA GLY A 14 8.86 99.62 -25.06
C GLY A 14 9.35 98.21 -24.70
N LEU A 15 8.53 97.34 -24.09
CA LEU A 15 9.04 96.11 -23.45
C LEU A 15 8.80 94.81 -24.26
N MET A 16 7.68 94.70 -25.00
CA MET A 16 7.35 93.46 -25.72
C MET A 16 8.33 93.15 -26.85
N ASP A 17 8.80 94.17 -27.56
CA ASP A 17 9.61 93.98 -28.77
C ASP A 17 11.00 93.44 -28.44
N ALA A 18 11.64 93.95 -27.37
CA ALA A 18 12.94 93.49 -26.89
C ALA A 18 12.93 92.01 -26.44
N ILE A 19 11.89 91.59 -25.71
CA ILE A 19 11.74 90.20 -25.24
C ILE A 19 11.46 89.26 -26.42
N SER A 20 10.62 89.69 -27.37
CA SER A 20 10.31 88.92 -28.59
C SER A 20 11.56 88.71 -29.46
N TYR A 21 12.37 89.76 -29.66
CA TYR A 21 13.64 89.66 -30.37
C TYR A 21 14.62 88.71 -29.68
N PHE A 22 14.68 88.74 -28.34
CA PHE A 22 15.58 87.86 -27.58
C PHE A 22 15.16 86.38 -27.69
N LEU A 23 13.87 86.07 -27.51
CA LEU A 23 13.38 84.68 -27.63
C LEU A 23 13.54 84.11 -29.04
N ILE A 24 13.20 84.88 -30.09
CA ILE A 24 13.31 84.40 -31.47
C ILE A 24 14.77 84.15 -31.85
N ASN A 25 15.68 85.07 -31.52
CA ASN A 25 17.08 84.96 -31.91
C ASN A 25 17.80 83.85 -31.13
N TYR A 26 17.66 83.80 -29.79
CA TYR A 26 18.25 82.71 -28.99
C TYR A 26 17.59 81.35 -29.22
N GLY A 27 16.30 81.30 -29.53
CA GLY A 27 15.62 80.07 -29.95
C GLY A 27 16.23 79.50 -31.23
N LEU A 28 16.52 80.35 -32.21
CA LEU A 28 17.17 79.92 -33.46
C LEU A 28 18.60 79.43 -33.22
N TYR A 29 19.41 80.15 -32.44
CA TYR A 29 20.77 79.71 -32.08
C TYR A 29 20.78 78.42 -31.25
N GLY A 30 19.83 78.25 -30.33
CA GLY A 30 19.68 77.01 -29.57
C GLY A 30 19.41 75.81 -30.48
N LEU A 31 18.45 75.94 -31.40
CA LEU A 31 18.09 74.87 -32.33
C LEU A 31 19.24 74.56 -33.31
N LEU A 32 19.93 75.60 -33.80
CA LEU A 32 21.08 75.47 -34.70
C LEU A 32 22.35 74.91 -34.04
N LEU A 33 22.46 74.93 -32.70
CA LEU A 33 23.57 74.32 -31.96
C LEU A 33 23.23 72.90 -31.46
N VAL A 34 22.01 72.70 -30.95
CA VAL A 34 21.57 71.44 -30.34
C VAL A 34 21.37 70.34 -31.39
N VAL A 35 20.86 70.65 -32.59
CA VAL A 35 20.65 69.63 -33.63
C VAL A 35 21.96 69.06 -34.18
N PRO A 36 23.00 69.87 -34.51
CA PRO A 36 24.31 69.31 -34.85
C PRO A 36 24.97 68.56 -33.68
N ALA A 37 24.81 69.04 -32.44
CA ALA A 37 25.37 68.37 -31.27
C ALA A 37 24.73 67.00 -31.00
N SER A 38 23.41 66.86 -31.18
CA SER A 38 22.72 65.57 -31.03
C SER A 38 23.06 64.60 -32.16
N LEU A 39 23.16 65.09 -33.41
CA LEU A 39 23.64 64.28 -34.55
C LEU A 39 25.08 63.80 -34.35
N LEU A 40 25.99 64.67 -33.88
CA LEU A 40 27.35 64.28 -33.52
C LEU A 40 27.37 63.27 -32.37
N GLY A 41 26.51 63.43 -31.36
CA GLY A 41 26.34 62.47 -30.27
C GLY A 41 25.88 61.09 -30.75
N ILE A 42 24.92 61.03 -31.69
CA ILE A 42 24.43 59.79 -32.30
C ILE A 42 25.54 59.14 -33.15
N ILE A 43 26.25 59.90 -33.98
CA ILE A 43 27.36 59.41 -34.81
C ILE A 43 28.51 58.88 -33.92
N PHE A 44 28.85 59.60 -32.86
CA PHE A 44 29.90 59.17 -31.92
C PHE A 44 29.48 57.93 -31.12
N GLY A 45 28.21 57.86 -30.70
CA GLY A 45 27.63 56.68 -30.06
C GLY A 45 27.64 55.44 -30.97
N TRP A 46 27.28 55.61 -32.24
CA TRP A 46 27.33 54.54 -33.24
C TRP A 46 28.76 54.08 -33.54
N LEU A 47 29.73 55.00 -33.64
CA LEU A 47 31.15 54.67 -33.80
C LEU A 47 31.77 54.01 -32.55
N ALA A 48 31.35 54.42 -31.35
CA ALA A 48 31.78 53.81 -30.09
C ALA A 48 31.20 52.39 -29.94
N TRP A 49 29.91 52.21 -30.21
CA TRP A 49 29.24 50.91 -30.22
C TRP A 49 29.81 49.99 -31.31
N GLY A 50 30.08 50.51 -32.51
CA GLY A 50 30.74 49.78 -33.60
C GLY A 50 32.12 49.27 -33.21
N ARG A 51 32.96 50.11 -32.58
CA ARG A 51 34.25 49.65 -32.02
C ARG A 51 34.08 48.61 -30.91
N HIS A 52 33.13 48.81 -30.00
CA HIS A 52 32.91 47.87 -28.89
C HIS A 52 32.36 46.53 -29.37
N ARG A 53 31.57 46.53 -30.44
CA ARG A 53 31.04 45.33 -31.10
C ARG A 53 32.12 44.59 -31.89
N ALA A 54 32.90 45.30 -32.71
CA ALA A 54 34.04 44.71 -33.42
C ALA A 54 35.08 44.13 -32.44
N GLY A 55 35.34 44.80 -31.32
CA GLY A 55 36.18 44.27 -30.25
C GLY A 55 35.59 43.03 -29.58
N ALA A 56 34.27 42.98 -29.35
CA ALA A 56 33.59 41.80 -28.82
C ALA A 56 33.66 40.62 -29.80
N GLU A 57 33.46 40.87 -31.10
CA GLU A 57 33.53 39.86 -32.17
C GLU A 57 34.97 39.33 -32.34
N ASP A 58 36.00 40.17 -32.33
CA ASP A 58 37.42 39.75 -32.29
C ASP A 58 37.76 38.96 -31.02
N THR A 59 37.28 39.35 -29.84
CA THR A 59 37.48 38.53 -28.62
C THR A 59 36.77 37.18 -28.68
N ARG A 60 35.62 37.08 -29.37
CA ARG A 60 34.94 35.80 -29.60
C ARG A 60 35.70 34.93 -30.58
N GLU A 61 36.17 35.48 -31.71
CA GLU A 61 37.02 34.70 -32.63
C GLU A 61 38.30 34.21 -31.95
N ARG A 62 38.90 34.99 -31.05
CA ARG A 62 40.08 34.57 -30.27
C ARG A 62 39.75 33.48 -29.25
N LEU A 63 38.59 33.54 -28.60
CA LEU A 63 38.11 32.46 -27.72
C LEU A 63 37.82 31.19 -28.52
N GLU A 64 37.06 31.27 -29.62
CA GLU A 64 36.78 30.13 -30.49
C GLU A 64 38.06 29.53 -31.11
N ARG A 65 39.04 30.35 -31.51
CA ARG A 65 40.34 29.85 -31.97
C ARG A 65 41.09 29.14 -30.84
N ASN A 66 41.10 29.68 -29.62
CA ASN A 66 41.71 29.01 -28.47
C ASN A 66 40.99 27.69 -28.13
N GLU A 67 39.66 27.68 -28.13
CA GLU A 67 38.84 26.48 -27.85
C GLU A 67 39.08 25.38 -28.89
N ARG A 68 39.10 25.74 -30.19
CA ARG A 68 39.47 24.81 -31.28
C ARG A 68 40.91 24.29 -31.11
N MET A 69 41.88 25.17 -30.81
CA MET A 69 43.26 24.76 -30.53
C MET A 69 43.36 23.83 -29.30
N THR A 70 42.55 24.02 -28.26
CA THR A 70 42.50 23.10 -27.11
C THR A 70 41.84 21.76 -27.47
N GLN A 71 40.77 21.76 -28.27
CA GLN A 71 40.12 20.54 -28.74
C GLN A 71 41.04 19.74 -29.67
N GLU A 72 41.76 20.39 -30.58
CA GLU A 72 42.77 19.77 -31.43
C GLU A 72 43.95 19.23 -30.60
N ALA A 73 44.39 19.96 -29.57
CA ALA A 73 45.41 19.48 -28.63
C ALA A 73 44.94 18.28 -27.79
N GLU A 74 43.68 18.25 -27.34
CA GLU A 74 43.11 17.11 -26.62
C GLU A 74 42.91 15.89 -27.53
N ILE A 75 42.50 16.08 -28.79
CA ILE A 75 42.41 15.02 -29.81
C ILE A 75 43.80 14.51 -30.21
N ALA A 76 44.82 15.37 -30.23
CA ALA A 76 46.21 14.94 -30.41
C ALA A 76 46.70 14.13 -29.19
N LEU A 77 46.44 14.62 -27.97
CA LEU A 77 46.84 13.96 -26.72
C LEU A 77 46.08 12.64 -26.48
N SER A 78 44.82 12.51 -26.91
CA SER A 78 44.10 11.22 -26.85
C SER A 78 44.72 10.21 -27.81
N ARG A 79 44.98 10.59 -29.07
CA ARG A 79 45.64 9.74 -30.07
C ARG A 79 47.06 9.33 -29.67
N GLU A 80 47.83 10.20 -29.02
CA GLU A 80 49.12 9.80 -28.45
C GLU A 80 48.95 8.89 -27.21
N ARG A 81 47.95 9.12 -26.35
CA ARG A 81 47.65 8.21 -25.22
C ARG A 81 47.20 6.82 -25.68
N GLU A 82 46.46 6.72 -26.79
CA GLU A 82 46.07 5.47 -27.43
C GLU A 82 47.31 4.71 -27.93
N LYS A 83 48.20 5.36 -28.69
CA LYS A 83 49.51 4.78 -29.07
C LYS A 83 50.35 4.37 -27.86
N PHE A 84 50.37 5.16 -26.79
CA PHE A 84 51.05 4.81 -25.55
C PHE A 84 50.38 3.67 -24.76
N ALA A 85 49.13 3.32 -25.07
CA ALA A 85 48.48 2.09 -24.58
C ALA A 85 48.84 0.89 -25.46
N GLU A 86 48.81 1.04 -26.79
CA GLU A 86 49.28 0.03 -27.75
C GLU A 86 50.74 -0.36 -27.49
N TYR A 87 51.63 0.62 -27.26
CA TYR A 87 53.03 0.37 -26.88
C TYR A 87 53.20 -0.31 -25.52
N ARG A 88 52.23 -0.21 -24.59
CA ARG A 88 52.25 -0.98 -23.34
C ARG A 88 51.79 -2.42 -23.56
N GLN A 89 50.70 -2.64 -24.29
CA GLN A 89 50.24 -4.00 -24.61
C GLN A 89 51.32 -4.77 -25.38
N ALA A 90 51.96 -4.15 -26.38
CA ALA A 90 53.07 -4.75 -27.11
C ALA A 90 54.30 -5.06 -26.24
N ALA A 91 54.51 -4.32 -25.14
CA ALA A 91 55.58 -4.58 -24.17
C ALA A 91 55.20 -5.68 -23.15
N GLU A 92 53.92 -5.76 -22.75
CA GLU A 92 53.37 -6.79 -21.87
C GLU A 92 53.29 -8.17 -22.56
N GLU A 93 53.09 -8.21 -23.87
CA GLU A 93 53.14 -9.43 -24.70
C GLU A 93 54.57 -9.96 -24.95
N GLY A 94 55.62 -9.28 -24.46
CA GLY A 94 57.00 -9.77 -24.51
C GLY A 94 57.66 -9.78 -25.90
N GLY A 95 57.04 -9.13 -26.89
CA GLY A 95 57.57 -9.00 -28.24
C GLY A 95 58.77 -8.04 -28.31
N SER A 96 59.82 -8.41 -29.07
CA SER A 96 60.93 -7.50 -29.34
C SER A 96 60.45 -6.28 -30.12
N ALA A 97 60.67 -5.08 -29.56
CA ALA A 97 60.13 -3.83 -30.12
C ALA A 97 60.59 -3.59 -31.59
N PRO A 98 59.66 -3.27 -32.51
CA PRO A 98 60.01 -2.87 -33.87
C PRO A 98 60.53 -1.42 -33.88
N SER A 99 61.75 -1.19 -34.37
CA SER A 99 62.31 0.15 -34.55
C SER A 99 61.59 0.89 -35.69
N PRO A 100 60.93 2.04 -35.46
CA PRO A 100 60.11 2.69 -36.49
C PRO A 100 60.96 3.41 -37.56
N PRO A 101 60.93 2.99 -38.86
CA PRO A 101 61.70 3.67 -39.91
C PRO A 101 61.13 5.04 -40.32
N ASP A 102 59.88 5.32 -39.92
CA ASP A 102 59.11 6.46 -40.44
C ASP A 102 59.38 7.78 -39.73
N VAL A 103 60.00 7.78 -38.54
CA VAL A 103 60.42 9.03 -37.89
C VAL A 103 61.58 9.66 -38.67
N GLU A 104 62.61 8.89 -39.01
CA GLU A 104 63.70 9.37 -39.87
C GLU A 104 63.21 9.76 -41.26
N ARG A 105 62.27 9.01 -41.85
CA ARG A 105 61.69 9.38 -43.16
C ARG A 105 60.93 10.71 -43.10
N LYS A 106 60.09 10.93 -42.08
CA LYS A 106 59.35 12.19 -41.91
C LYS A 106 60.27 13.36 -41.56
N LEU A 107 61.31 13.13 -40.75
CA LEU A 107 62.29 14.17 -40.40
C LEU A 107 63.20 14.50 -41.59
N ASN A 108 63.53 13.52 -42.44
CA ASN A 108 64.23 13.76 -43.72
C ASN A 108 63.32 14.31 -44.82
N ALA A 109 62.00 14.10 -44.77
CA ALA A 109 61.03 14.80 -45.63
C ALA A 109 60.96 16.28 -45.22
N LEU A 110 60.65 16.57 -43.96
CA LEU A 110 60.60 17.94 -43.43
C LEU A 110 61.93 18.70 -43.57
N ARG A 111 63.08 18.01 -43.65
CA ARG A 111 64.36 18.63 -44.04
C ARG A 111 64.39 19.01 -45.52
N ARG A 112 64.01 18.12 -46.44
CA ARG A 112 63.89 18.46 -47.87
C ARG A 112 62.86 19.57 -48.09
N ASP A 113 61.71 19.53 -47.42
CA ASP A 113 60.68 20.55 -47.55
C ASP A 113 61.21 21.93 -47.09
N ASN A 114 62.05 21.98 -46.04
CA ASN A 114 62.74 23.20 -45.63
C ASN A 114 63.88 23.61 -46.59
N GLU A 115 64.69 22.67 -47.08
CA GLU A 115 65.72 22.93 -48.09
C GLU A 115 65.10 23.46 -49.40
N GLU A 116 63.94 22.94 -49.83
CA GLU A 116 63.18 23.42 -50.97
C GLU A 116 62.59 24.82 -50.71
N LEU A 117 62.05 25.09 -49.51
CA LEU A 117 61.59 26.43 -49.13
C LEU A 117 62.75 27.44 -49.04
N GLU A 118 63.91 27.08 -48.51
CA GLU A 118 65.10 27.95 -48.49
C GLU A 118 65.62 28.19 -49.91
N ASN A 119 65.61 27.18 -50.78
CA ASN A 119 65.94 27.34 -52.20
C ASN A 119 64.95 28.29 -52.90
N ILE A 120 63.64 28.12 -52.70
CA ILE A 120 62.60 29.02 -53.26
C ILE A 120 62.76 30.45 -52.72
N LEU A 121 63.04 30.63 -51.43
CA LEU A 121 63.29 31.95 -50.84
C LEU A 121 64.60 32.58 -51.35
N SER A 122 65.63 31.77 -51.64
CA SER A 122 66.86 32.25 -52.28
C SER A 122 66.64 32.66 -53.74
N ALA A 123 65.82 31.90 -54.49
CA ALA A 123 65.42 32.22 -55.85
C ALA A 123 64.59 33.51 -55.88
N ALA A 124 63.59 33.65 -55.02
CA ALA A 124 62.76 34.86 -54.92
C ALA A 124 63.56 36.10 -54.46
N ARG A 125 64.63 35.93 -53.66
CA ARG A 125 65.58 37.01 -53.35
C ARG A 125 66.42 37.37 -54.58
N LYS A 126 66.96 36.38 -55.29
CA LYS A 126 67.75 36.60 -56.50
C LYS A 126 66.93 37.22 -57.65
N GLU A 127 65.67 36.82 -57.81
CA GLU A 127 64.73 37.45 -58.76
C GLU A 127 64.40 38.89 -58.37
N ARG A 128 64.33 39.22 -57.07
CA ARG A 128 64.25 40.62 -56.60
C ARG A 128 65.53 41.39 -56.87
N GLU A 129 66.70 40.84 -56.58
CA GLU A 129 68.00 41.47 -56.86
C GLU A 129 68.17 41.71 -58.38
N GLU A 130 67.74 40.77 -59.23
CA GLU A 130 67.70 40.95 -60.68
C GLU A 130 66.65 41.96 -61.13
N ALA A 131 65.48 42.06 -60.48
CA ALA A 131 64.47 43.06 -60.79
C ALA A 131 64.91 44.47 -60.36
N GLU A 132 65.55 44.60 -59.19
CA GLU A 132 66.13 45.84 -58.69
C GLU A 132 67.32 46.27 -59.55
N ALA A 133 68.16 45.33 -60.01
CA ALA A 133 69.21 45.60 -61.01
C ALA A 133 68.62 46.08 -62.34
N ARG A 134 67.58 45.43 -62.88
CA ARG A 134 66.90 45.88 -64.11
C ARG A 134 66.23 47.25 -63.94
N LEU A 135 65.69 47.57 -62.75
CA LEU A 135 65.19 48.91 -62.44
C LEU A 135 66.32 49.95 -62.36
N ALA A 136 67.50 49.59 -61.85
CA ALA A 136 68.68 50.43 -61.88
C ALA A 136 69.20 50.65 -63.33
N GLU A 137 69.25 49.60 -64.16
CA GLU A 137 69.58 49.71 -65.59
C GLU A 137 68.59 50.63 -66.32
N LEU A 138 67.28 50.44 -66.15
CA LEU A 138 66.25 51.31 -66.71
C LEU A 138 66.36 52.75 -66.21
N SER A 139 66.83 52.99 -64.97
CA SER A 139 67.10 54.35 -64.48
C SER A 139 68.29 54.99 -65.20
N CYS A 140 69.36 54.22 -65.46
CA CYS A 140 70.53 54.66 -66.21
C CYS A 140 70.23 54.87 -67.71
N GLU A 141 69.35 54.05 -68.31
CA GLU A 141 68.83 54.28 -69.67
C GLU A 141 67.95 55.53 -69.73
N LYS A 142 67.13 55.78 -68.71
CA LYS A 142 66.34 57.01 -68.62
C LYS A 142 67.22 58.27 -68.52
N GLU A 143 68.34 58.22 -67.79
CA GLU A 143 69.32 59.31 -67.75
C GLU A 143 70.02 59.52 -69.11
N LYS A 144 70.41 58.44 -69.80
CA LYS A 144 70.99 58.51 -71.16
C LYS A 144 70.01 59.07 -72.19
N LEU A 145 68.73 58.69 -72.10
CA LEU A 145 67.67 59.21 -72.97
C LEU A 145 67.33 60.67 -72.66
N ALA A 146 67.47 61.11 -71.41
CA ALA A 146 67.38 62.54 -71.06
C ALA A 146 68.54 63.34 -71.69
N ALA A 147 69.78 62.83 -71.61
CA ALA A 147 70.95 63.47 -72.21
C ALA A 147 70.84 63.61 -73.74
N HIS A 148 70.41 62.56 -74.45
CA HIS A 148 70.18 62.63 -75.90
C HIS A 148 69.00 63.56 -76.29
N LEU A 149 68.06 63.83 -75.39
CA LEU A 149 67.00 64.82 -75.62
C LEU A 149 67.48 66.26 -75.44
N GLU A 150 68.49 66.54 -74.59
CA GLU A 150 69.16 67.84 -74.59
C GLU A 150 70.03 68.02 -75.86
N GLU A 151 70.77 66.99 -76.27
CA GLU A 151 71.63 67.01 -77.48
C GLU A 151 70.82 67.31 -78.76
N LEU A 152 69.65 66.71 -78.93
CA LEU A 152 68.77 66.95 -80.08
C LEU A 152 68.10 68.34 -80.09
N VAL A 153 67.95 68.99 -78.93
CA VAL A 153 67.45 70.37 -78.85
C VAL A 153 68.54 71.36 -79.27
N ASP A 154 69.80 71.07 -78.93
CA ASP A 154 70.92 71.95 -79.24
C ASP A 154 71.26 72.00 -80.74
N ASP A 155 70.92 70.96 -81.52
CA ASP A 155 71.09 70.95 -82.98
C ASP A 155 69.92 71.55 -83.77
N GLN A 156 68.68 71.55 -83.23
CA GLN A 156 67.57 72.28 -83.86
C GLN A 156 67.74 73.80 -83.82
N THR A 157 68.45 74.34 -82.83
CA THR A 157 68.66 75.80 -82.71
C THR A 157 69.67 76.38 -83.72
N LYS A 158 70.40 75.55 -84.48
CA LYS A 158 71.46 75.98 -85.41
C LYS A 158 71.03 76.12 -86.88
N SER A 159 69.86 75.60 -87.27
CA SER A 159 69.48 75.43 -88.69
C SER A 159 68.56 76.51 -89.28
N GLU A 160 67.74 77.20 -88.48
CA GLU A 160 66.67 78.10 -89.01
C GLU A 160 67.04 79.60 -89.14
N LYS A 161 68.14 79.95 -89.83
CA LYS A 161 68.45 81.37 -90.20
C LYS A 161 69.21 81.57 -91.55
N LYS A 162 68.52 81.78 -92.71
CA LYS A 162 68.95 82.59 -93.92
C LYS A 162 68.08 82.47 -95.23
N HIS A 163 67.90 83.56 -96.03
CA HIS A 163 67.38 83.58 -97.47
C HIS A 163 67.66 84.91 -98.35
N ALA A 164 68.10 84.80 -99.67
CA ALA A 164 67.81 85.55 -101.03
C ALA A 164 68.63 86.71 -101.86
N ALA A 165 69.03 86.57 -103.25
CA ALA A 165 69.54 87.55 -104.42
C ALA A 165 70.00 87.08 -105.97
N GLU A 166 70.12 87.87 -107.17
CA GLU A 166 70.46 87.49 -108.71
C GLU A 166 71.27 88.41 -109.92
N PRO A 167 71.06 88.56 -111.36
CA PRO A 167 72.07 88.64 -112.61
C PRO A 167 71.96 89.57 -114.02
N SER A 168 72.79 89.51 -115.19
CA SER A 168 72.73 90.30 -116.60
C SER A 168 73.64 90.02 -117.98
N SER A 169 73.53 90.65 -119.27
CA SER A 169 74.36 90.49 -120.65
C SER A 169 74.22 91.44 -122.02
N SER A 170 75.00 91.39 -123.25
CA SER A 170 74.89 92.20 -124.65
C SER A 170 75.84 92.00 -126.02
N PRO A 171 75.59 92.51 -127.36
CA PRO A 171 76.34 92.33 -128.77
C PRO A 171 76.37 93.41 -130.08
N LEU A 172 77.05 93.24 -131.35
CA LEU A 172 76.82 93.77 -132.87
C LEU A 172 77.94 94.17 -134.06
N GLU A 173 77.66 94.32 -135.45
CA GLU A 173 78.53 94.46 -136.79
C GLU A 173 77.99 95.32 -138.13
N GLU A 174 78.36 95.57 -139.50
CA GLU A 174 79.41 95.58 -140.73
C GLU A 174 78.90 96.38 -142.13
N VAL A 175 79.30 96.60 -143.50
CA VAL A 175 80.31 96.39 -144.72
C VAL A 175 80.11 97.26 -146.14
N SER A 176 80.94 97.32 -147.31
CA SER A 176 80.75 98.12 -148.70
C SER A 176 81.60 97.92 -150.13
N ALA A 177 81.39 98.60 -151.38
CA ALA A 177 82.10 98.49 -152.81
C ALA A 177 81.92 99.53 -154.13
N SER A 178 82.61 99.49 -155.39
CA SER A 178 82.51 100.42 -156.69
C SER A 178 83.15 100.13 -158.21
N ALA A 179 83.04 100.95 -159.39
CA ALA A 179 83.58 100.78 -160.88
C ALA A 179 83.56 101.93 -162.12
N THR A 180 84.12 101.84 -163.44
CA THR A 180 84.11 102.87 -164.69
C THR A 180 84.67 102.56 -166.25
N LYS A 181 84.51 103.37 -167.44
CA LYS A 181 85.10 103.25 -168.94
C LYS A 181 85.00 104.42 -170.14
N ALA A 182 85.64 104.44 -171.41
CA ALA A 182 85.62 105.47 -172.63
C ALA A 182 85.96 105.14 -174.25
N GLU A 183 85.96 106.04 -175.37
CA GLU A 183 86.20 105.77 -176.95
C GLU A 183 86.10 106.84 -178.27
N ARG A 184 86.73 106.71 -179.56
CA ARG A 184 86.36 107.04 -181.12
C ARG A 184 86.91 108.19 -182.22
N ARG A 185 87.10 107.99 -183.64
CA ARG A 185 86.94 108.88 -185.02
C ARG A 185 88.00 109.16 -186.30
N GLN A 186 87.70 109.32 -187.69
CA GLN A 186 88.40 110.14 -188.89
C GLN A 186 87.82 110.41 -190.41
N PHE A 187 87.86 109.54 -191.48
CA PHE A 187 87.90 109.90 -192.98
C PHE A 187 86.62 110.34 -193.77
N LYS A 188 86.59 111.52 -194.45
CA LYS A 188 85.39 112.04 -195.21
C LYS A 188 85.58 112.43 -196.70
N ILE A 189 86.81 112.63 -197.21
CA ILE A 189 87.07 113.16 -198.58
C ILE A 189 87.24 112.06 -199.65
N GLN A 190 87.62 110.84 -199.27
CA GLN A 190 87.59 109.67 -200.17
C GLN A 190 86.20 109.42 -200.80
N LYS A 191 85.14 110.02 -200.24
CA LYS A 191 83.72 109.73 -200.47
C LYS A 191 83.27 109.65 -201.93
N ARG A 192 83.65 110.58 -202.83
CA ARG A 192 83.09 110.61 -204.21
C ARG A 192 83.79 109.66 -205.20
N GLU A 193 85.08 109.41 -205.01
CA GLU A 193 85.77 108.31 -205.72
C GLU A 193 85.50 106.95 -205.08
N LEU A 194 85.26 106.92 -203.77
CA LEU A 194 84.60 105.79 -203.13
C LEU A 194 83.27 105.55 -203.84
N GLU A 195 82.28 106.45 -203.88
CA GLU A 195 80.92 106.20 -204.41
C GLU A 195 80.85 105.34 -205.71
N ARG A 196 81.74 105.51 -206.70
CA ARG A 196 81.82 104.59 -207.87
C ARG A 196 82.51 103.25 -207.58
N LYS A 197 83.61 103.24 -206.82
CA LYS A 197 84.22 102.01 -206.26
C LYS A 197 83.28 101.35 -205.21
N LEU A 198 82.33 102.11 -204.64
CA LEU A 198 81.46 101.75 -203.53
C LEU A 198 80.38 100.82 -204.04
N ALA A 199 79.71 101.15 -205.16
CA ALA A 199 78.76 100.25 -205.82
C ALA A 199 79.36 98.86 -206.13
N LEU A 200 80.67 98.80 -206.42
CA LEU A 200 81.41 97.54 -206.54
C LEU A 200 81.67 96.88 -205.18
N THR A 201 82.11 97.62 -204.16
CA THR A 201 82.25 97.08 -202.80
C THR A 201 80.92 96.74 -202.12
N GLU A 202 79.78 97.31 -202.53
CA GLU A 202 78.43 97.01 -202.01
C GLU A 202 77.98 95.61 -202.46
N ARG A 203 78.29 95.24 -203.71
CA ARG A 203 78.14 93.85 -204.16
C ARG A 203 79.05 92.89 -203.39
N GLN A 204 80.20 93.34 -202.89
CA GLN A 204 81.10 92.52 -202.07
C GLN A 204 80.74 92.53 -200.57
N SER A 205 80.18 93.60 -200.03
CA SER A 205 79.80 93.74 -198.62
C SER A 205 78.47 93.04 -198.31
N ARG A 206 77.49 93.09 -199.23
CA ARG A 206 76.25 92.28 -199.14
C ARG A 206 76.56 90.78 -199.06
N LYS A 207 77.61 90.30 -199.75
CA LYS A 207 78.10 88.91 -199.60
C LYS A 207 78.72 88.60 -198.24
N LYS A 208 79.34 89.58 -197.56
CA LYS A 208 79.91 89.39 -196.20
C LYS A 208 78.83 89.45 -195.11
N LEU A 209 77.83 90.32 -195.23
CA LEU A 209 76.69 90.38 -194.30
C LEU A 209 75.89 89.06 -194.30
N ALA A 210 75.59 88.51 -195.49
CA ALA A 210 74.91 87.22 -195.63
C ALA A 210 75.69 86.02 -195.01
N ALA A 211 76.99 86.17 -194.74
CA ALA A 211 77.77 85.17 -194.01
C ALA A 211 77.61 85.32 -192.48
N GLN A 212 77.56 86.54 -191.94
CA GLN A 212 77.38 86.76 -190.50
C GLN A 212 75.98 86.36 -190.01
N GLU A 213 74.92 86.65 -190.78
CA GLU A 213 73.53 86.23 -190.44
C GLU A 213 73.35 84.71 -190.33
N LYS A 214 74.23 83.93 -190.97
CA LYS A 214 74.18 82.47 -190.94
C LYS A 214 74.90 81.86 -189.73
N ALA A 215 75.75 82.64 -189.05
CA ALA A 215 76.41 82.25 -187.80
C ALA A 215 75.50 82.50 -186.58
N THR A 216 74.87 83.68 -186.49
CA THR A 216 74.02 84.06 -185.35
C THR A 216 72.83 83.10 -185.16
N LYS A 217 72.21 82.66 -186.25
CA LYS A 217 71.08 81.71 -186.25
C LYS A 217 71.40 80.32 -185.68
N ARG A 218 72.68 79.95 -185.52
CA ARG A 218 73.07 78.68 -184.86
C ARG A 218 73.06 78.82 -183.33
N VAL A 219 73.66 79.89 -182.81
CA VAL A 219 73.74 80.17 -181.36
C VAL A 219 72.35 80.29 -180.73
N THR A 220 71.40 80.93 -181.43
CA THR A 220 70.00 81.04 -180.98
C THR A 220 69.29 79.68 -180.86
N GLY A 221 69.65 78.70 -181.70
CA GLY A 221 69.05 77.37 -181.67
C GLY A 221 69.56 76.49 -180.52
N GLU A 222 70.79 76.69 -180.07
CA GLU A 222 71.36 75.96 -178.92
C GLU A 222 70.84 76.47 -177.59
N LEU A 223 70.61 77.79 -177.47
CA LEU A 223 69.96 78.39 -176.29
C LEU A 223 68.52 77.90 -176.13
N GLY A 224 67.73 77.88 -177.21
CA GLY A 224 66.34 77.42 -177.16
C GLY A 224 66.17 76.00 -176.63
N LYS A 225 67.07 75.07 -176.99
CA LYS A 225 67.04 73.69 -176.46
C LYS A 225 67.25 73.61 -174.95
N LYS A 226 68.15 74.44 -174.39
CA LYS A 226 68.43 74.47 -172.94
C LYS A 226 67.26 75.03 -172.14
N VAL A 227 66.52 76.00 -172.68
CA VAL A 227 65.30 76.53 -172.06
C VAL A 227 64.26 75.41 -171.91
N SER A 228 63.95 74.69 -172.98
CA SER A 228 62.95 73.58 -172.94
C SER A 228 63.40 72.29 -172.25
N GLU A 229 64.67 72.21 -171.84
CA GLU A 229 65.15 71.20 -170.89
C GLU A 229 64.91 71.66 -169.44
N LEU A 230 65.17 72.93 -169.12
CA LEU A 230 64.90 73.51 -167.81
C LEU A 230 63.40 73.56 -167.49
N GLU A 231 62.56 73.97 -168.45
CA GLU A 231 61.08 74.00 -168.31
C GLU A 231 60.53 72.63 -167.88
N ARG A 232 60.99 71.53 -168.48
CA ARG A 232 60.60 70.16 -168.07
C ARG A 232 61.06 69.78 -166.67
N ARG A 233 62.21 70.29 -166.22
CA ARG A 233 62.76 70.00 -164.88
C ARG A 233 62.06 70.81 -163.80
N VAL A 234 61.53 71.99 -164.13
CA VAL A 234 60.61 72.76 -163.28
C VAL A 234 59.28 72.01 -163.16
N GLN A 235 58.63 71.65 -164.27
CA GLN A 235 57.33 70.97 -164.23
C GLN A 235 57.35 69.69 -163.39
N LYS A 236 58.36 68.82 -163.58
CA LYS A 236 58.49 67.59 -162.76
C LYS A 236 58.66 67.88 -161.26
N LYS A 237 59.23 69.03 -160.89
CA LYS A 237 59.38 69.45 -159.48
C LYS A 237 58.09 70.05 -158.92
N GLU A 238 57.26 70.68 -159.74
CA GLU A 238 55.90 71.08 -159.36
C GLU A 238 55.01 69.84 -159.14
N ASP A 239 55.09 68.85 -160.03
CA ASP A 239 54.37 67.57 -159.91
C ASP A 239 54.80 66.81 -158.63
N GLU A 240 56.11 66.74 -158.35
CA GLU A 240 56.64 66.15 -157.11
C GLU A 240 56.15 66.91 -155.85
N ALA A 241 56.08 68.26 -155.91
CA ALA A 241 55.57 69.07 -154.80
C ALA A 241 54.06 68.89 -154.55
N GLY A 242 53.24 68.80 -155.61
CA GLY A 242 51.80 68.54 -155.49
C GLY A 242 51.48 67.20 -154.83
N ASN A 243 52.27 66.17 -155.13
CA ASN A 243 52.16 64.86 -154.46
C ASN A 243 52.51 64.96 -152.96
N LEU A 244 53.59 65.65 -152.61
CA LEU A 244 53.99 65.84 -151.20
C LEU A 244 52.97 66.66 -150.39
N VAL A 245 52.31 67.66 -150.99
CA VAL A 245 51.21 68.40 -150.36
C VAL A 245 49.99 67.49 -150.11
N SER A 246 49.70 66.57 -151.05
CA SER A 246 48.58 65.63 -150.93
C SER A 246 48.80 64.60 -149.81
N GLU A 247 50.00 64.03 -149.71
CA GLU A 247 50.38 63.12 -148.62
C GLU A 247 50.44 63.85 -147.26
N ARG A 248 50.90 65.10 -147.23
CA ARG A 248 50.83 65.92 -146.02
C ARG A 248 49.39 66.11 -145.54
N GLY A 249 48.43 66.36 -146.44
CA GLY A 249 47.01 66.48 -146.10
C GLY A 249 46.48 65.23 -145.41
N ARG A 250 46.73 64.04 -146.00
CA ARG A 250 46.36 62.74 -145.40
C ARG A 250 46.92 62.55 -143.98
N LEU A 251 48.19 62.88 -143.78
CA LEU A 251 48.83 62.77 -142.46
C LEU A 251 48.30 63.78 -141.45
N GLU A 252 47.85 64.96 -141.88
CA GLU A 252 47.17 65.93 -140.99
C GLU A 252 45.77 65.45 -140.60
N ASP A 253 45.04 64.80 -141.52
CA ASP A 253 43.73 64.17 -141.25
C ASP A 253 43.84 62.94 -140.32
N GLU A 254 44.75 61.99 -140.58
CA GLU A 254 44.99 60.83 -139.68
C GLU A 254 45.36 61.27 -138.26
N LEU A 255 46.13 62.35 -138.14
CA LEU A 255 46.56 62.91 -136.87
C LEU A 255 45.42 63.67 -136.17
N ALA A 256 44.46 64.22 -136.92
CA ALA A 256 43.21 64.74 -136.37
C ALA A 256 42.28 63.62 -135.87
N GLU A 257 42.16 62.52 -136.61
CA GLU A 257 41.36 61.35 -136.22
C GLU A 257 41.89 60.69 -134.93
N ARG A 258 43.20 60.41 -134.86
CA ARG A 258 43.83 59.91 -133.62
C ARG A 258 43.68 60.87 -132.44
N LYS A 259 43.65 62.19 -132.68
CA LYS A 259 43.33 63.20 -131.63
C LYS A 259 41.87 63.16 -131.19
N ALA A 260 40.94 62.70 -132.03
CA ALA A 260 39.56 62.46 -131.64
C ALA A 260 39.41 61.16 -130.82
N GLU A 261 40.08 60.08 -131.23
CA GLU A 261 40.14 58.81 -130.48
C GLU A 261 40.75 58.99 -129.08
N LEU A 262 41.85 59.73 -128.97
CA LEU A 262 42.46 60.08 -127.68
C LEU A 262 41.54 60.93 -126.79
N LYS A 263 40.71 61.81 -127.37
CA LYS A 263 39.69 62.55 -126.62
C LYS A 263 38.50 61.68 -126.20
N LYS A 264 38.16 60.64 -126.96
CA LYS A 264 37.10 59.68 -126.62
C LYS A 264 37.53 58.77 -125.47
N SER A 265 38.69 58.14 -125.59
CA SER A 265 39.28 57.30 -124.54
C SER A 265 39.61 58.08 -123.26
N ALA A 266 40.03 59.34 -123.34
CA ALA A 266 40.16 60.21 -122.15
C ALA A 266 38.83 60.43 -121.40
N ARG A 267 37.69 60.56 -122.12
CA ARG A 267 36.36 60.67 -121.49
C ARG A 267 35.94 59.35 -120.84
N GLU A 268 36.14 58.24 -121.54
CA GLU A 268 35.86 56.90 -121.02
C GLU A 268 36.67 56.60 -119.75
N LEU A 269 37.92 57.07 -119.66
CA LEU A 269 38.73 56.99 -118.44
C LEU A 269 38.21 57.89 -117.32
N GLU A 270 37.75 59.11 -117.59
CA GLU A 270 37.18 60.00 -116.57
C GLU A 270 35.81 59.49 -116.07
N GLU A 271 35.00 58.89 -116.94
CA GLU A 271 33.75 58.21 -116.57
C GLU A 271 34.02 56.97 -115.71
N LEU A 272 35.00 56.13 -116.08
CA LEU A 272 35.45 54.99 -115.27
C LEU A 272 36.03 55.42 -113.92
N ARG A 273 36.72 56.57 -113.86
CA ARG A 273 37.19 57.17 -112.60
C ARG A 273 36.03 57.63 -111.73
N CYS A 274 35.06 58.36 -112.28
CA CYS A 274 33.87 58.80 -111.54
C CYS A 274 33.06 57.59 -111.02
N ALA A 275 32.96 56.53 -111.81
CA ALA A 275 32.38 55.26 -111.39
C ALA A 275 33.21 54.63 -110.25
N GLY A 276 34.53 54.58 -110.36
CA GLY A 276 35.45 54.11 -109.32
C GLY A 276 35.33 54.88 -108.00
N GLU A 277 35.23 56.22 -108.05
CA GLU A 277 35.02 57.07 -106.88
C GLU A 277 33.64 56.85 -106.24
N SER A 278 32.60 56.59 -107.06
CA SER A 278 31.26 56.18 -106.62
C SER A 278 31.27 54.80 -105.95
N PHE A 279 31.95 53.80 -106.53
CA PHE A 279 32.15 52.49 -105.91
C PHE A 279 32.97 52.59 -104.62
N ALA A 280 34.04 53.38 -104.58
CA ALA A 280 34.81 53.64 -103.37
C ALA A 280 33.96 54.35 -102.29
N LYS A 281 32.99 55.18 -102.66
CA LYS A 281 32.02 55.77 -101.72
C LYS A 281 31.03 54.74 -101.19
N LYS A 282 30.57 53.80 -102.02
CA LYS A 282 29.71 52.67 -101.59
C LYS A 282 30.44 51.68 -100.69
N ILE A 283 31.69 51.34 -101.01
CA ILE A 283 32.56 50.47 -100.20
C ILE A 283 32.77 51.10 -98.81
N ARG A 284 33.12 52.39 -98.74
CA ARG A 284 33.21 53.12 -97.45
C ARG A 284 31.87 53.27 -96.70
N GLY A 285 30.74 53.01 -97.36
CA GLY A 285 29.44 52.86 -96.71
C GLY A 285 29.31 51.48 -96.06
N THR A 286 29.48 50.42 -96.85
CA THR A 286 29.35 49.03 -96.37
C THR A 286 30.47 48.61 -95.40
N GLU A 287 31.61 49.28 -95.42
CA GLU A 287 32.66 49.17 -94.39
C GLU A 287 32.22 49.78 -93.05
N LYS A 288 31.56 50.96 -93.06
CA LYS A 288 31.00 51.56 -91.85
C LYS A 288 29.85 50.74 -91.28
N GLU A 289 28.92 50.31 -92.13
CA GLU A 289 27.81 49.41 -91.76
C GLU A 289 28.37 48.12 -91.15
N ARG A 290 29.42 47.53 -91.74
CA ARG A 290 30.14 46.37 -91.15
C ARG A 290 30.78 46.69 -89.80
N ASP A 291 31.43 47.83 -89.64
CA ASP A 291 32.10 48.21 -88.39
C ASP A 291 31.11 48.67 -87.30
N GLU A 292 29.90 49.07 -87.67
CA GLU A 292 28.77 49.31 -86.77
C GLU A 292 28.15 47.97 -86.33
N SER A 293 27.78 47.08 -87.27
CA SER A 293 27.34 45.72 -86.92
C SER A 293 28.39 44.86 -86.22
N ARG A 294 29.70 45.16 -86.37
CA ARG A 294 30.77 44.56 -85.55
C ARG A 294 30.76 45.06 -84.11
N LYS A 295 30.44 46.34 -83.86
CA LYS A 295 30.29 46.88 -82.50
C LYS A 295 29.06 46.29 -81.82
N GLU A 296 27.94 46.21 -82.54
CA GLU A 296 26.72 45.54 -82.09
C GLU A 296 26.98 44.06 -81.79
N ALA A 297 27.69 43.35 -82.68
CA ALA A 297 28.09 41.96 -82.44
C ALA A 297 29.11 41.80 -81.29
N VAL A 298 29.76 42.88 -80.81
CA VAL A 298 30.63 42.87 -79.63
C VAL A 298 29.85 43.24 -78.37
N SER A 299 28.88 44.15 -78.41
CA SER A 299 28.00 44.42 -77.26
C SER A 299 27.09 43.23 -76.98
N LEU A 300 26.44 42.65 -78.00
CA LEU A 300 25.63 41.43 -77.86
C LEU A 300 26.45 40.21 -77.42
N ARG A 301 27.76 40.18 -77.71
CA ARG A 301 28.65 39.14 -77.16
C ARG A 301 28.88 39.36 -75.67
N LYS A 302 29.21 40.58 -75.25
CA LYS A 302 29.34 40.93 -73.83
C LYS A 302 28.06 40.62 -73.08
N GLU A 303 26.92 41.12 -73.54
CA GLU A 303 25.61 40.82 -72.95
C GLU A 303 25.35 39.30 -72.84
N ARG A 304 25.75 38.49 -73.83
CA ARG A 304 25.66 37.02 -73.74
C ARG A 304 26.69 36.41 -72.77
N ASP A 305 27.92 36.92 -72.72
CA ASP A 305 28.97 36.45 -71.82
C ASP A 305 28.63 36.82 -70.35
N ASP A 306 28.11 38.03 -70.11
CA ASP A 306 27.59 38.53 -68.83
C ASP A 306 26.36 37.72 -68.37
N LEU A 307 25.42 37.40 -69.27
CA LEU A 307 24.29 36.52 -68.98
C LEU A 307 24.73 35.06 -68.75
N ASP A 308 25.72 34.57 -69.50
CA ASP A 308 26.33 33.26 -69.27
C ASP A 308 27.06 33.21 -67.91
N GLU A 309 27.58 34.33 -67.37
CA GLU A 309 28.12 34.39 -66.01
C GLU A 309 27.02 34.48 -64.95
N ALA A 310 25.97 35.30 -65.16
CA ALA A 310 24.81 35.35 -64.27
C ALA A 310 24.11 33.99 -64.12
N LEU A 311 23.93 33.26 -65.24
CA LEU A 311 23.36 31.90 -65.23
C LEU A 311 24.28 30.87 -64.54
N LYS A 312 25.62 31.05 -64.60
CA LYS A 312 26.56 30.22 -63.83
C LYS A 312 26.48 30.52 -62.34
N ALA A 313 26.33 31.79 -61.96
CA ALA A 313 26.17 32.22 -60.58
C ALA A 313 24.87 31.68 -59.98
N GLU A 314 23.71 31.91 -60.60
CA GLU A 314 22.42 31.37 -60.14
C GLU A 314 22.42 29.83 -60.10
N ALA A 315 23.05 29.16 -61.08
CA ALA A 315 23.22 27.71 -61.05
C ALA A 315 24.20 27.24 -59.95
N SER A 316 25.10 28.10 -59.44
CA SER A 316 25.95 27.78 -58.29
C SER A 316 25.19 27.96 -56.98
N GLU A 317 24.42 29.04 -56.84
CA GLU A 317 23.54 29.30 -55.68
C GLU A 317 22.52 28.17 -55.53
N ARG A 318 21.80 27.78 -56.59
CA ARG A 318 20.86 26.66 -56.55
C ARG A 318 21.52 25.30 -56.25
N ARG A 319 22.82 25.12 -56.51
CA ARG A 319 23.57 23.92 -56.09
C ARG A 319 23.92 23.98 -54.60
N GLU A 320 24.28 25.15 -54.08
CA GLU A 320 24.43 25.35 -52.64
C GLU A 320 23.11 25.16 -51.90
N GLU A 321 22.00 25.68 -52.41
CA GLU A 321 20.66 25.46 -51.85
C GLU A 321 20.28 23.98 -51.88
N SER A 322 20.50 23.26 -52.99
CA SER A 322 20.30 21.81 -53.06
C SER A 322 21.17 21.08 -52.03
N GLY A 323 22.43 21.47 -51.87
CA GLY A 323 23.33 20.90 -50.86
C GLY A 323 22.91 21.21 -49.42
N ARG A 324 22.37 22.40 -49.14
CA ARG A 324 21.80 22.76 -47.82
C ARG A 324 20.56 21.92 -47.54
N LEU A 325 19.63 21.80 -48.49
CA LEU A 325 18.43 20.97 -48.38
C LEU A 325 18.75 19.47 -48.27
N GLU A 326 19.75 18.96 -48.97
CA GLU A 326 20.23 17.57 -48.83
C GLU A 326 20.82 17.32 -47.43
N ASN A 327 21.58 18.27 -46.87
CA ASN A 327 22.08 18.20 -45.50
C ASN A 327 20.95 18.29 -44.46
N GLU A 328 19.95 19.16 -44.66
CA GLU A 328 18.77 19.24 -43.79
C GLU A 328 17.93 17.94 -43.85
N LEU A 329 17.73 17.37 -45.04
CA LEU A 329 17.07 16.06 -45.21
C LEU A 329 17.88 14.92 -44.57
N ALA A 330 19.21 14.97 -44.62
CA ALA A 330 20.08 14.01 -43.92
C ALA A 330 19.98 14.14 -42.39
N MET A 331 19.97 15.37 -41.87
CA MET A 331 19.78 15.65 -40.43
C MET A 331 18.39 15.21 -39.95
N MET A 332 17.32 15.53 -40.69
CA MET A 332 15.96 15.06 -40.39
C MET A 332 15.85 13.54 -40.50
N GLY A 333 16.56 12.92 -41.44
CA GLY A 333 16.69 11.46 -41.56
C GLY A 333 17.44 10.80 -40.40
N ALA A 334 18.44 11.48 -39.83
CA ALA A 334 19.14 11.05 -38.62
C ALA A 334 18.26 11.16 -37.38
N ALA A 335 17.66 12.34 -37.14
CA ALA A 335 16.72 12.57 -36.04
C ALA A 335 15.53 11.60 -36.08
N ARG A 336 14.98 11.30 -37.27
CA ARG A 336 13.95 10.27 -37.42
C ARG A 336 14.45 8.88 -36.99
N LYS A 337 15.66 8.47 -37.37
CA LYS A 337 16.23 7.16 -36.95
C LYS A 337 16.45 7.08 -35.44
N GLU A 338 16.83 8.18 -34.82
CA GLU A 338 16.99 8.32 -33.37
C GLU A 338 15.64 8.20 -32.66
N ILE A 339 14.61 8.91 -33.12
CA ILE A 339 13.22 8.78 -32.63
C ILE A 339 12.70 7.35 -32.81
N GLU A 340 12.91 6.71 -33.97
CA GLU A 340 12.58 5.29 -34.17
C GLU A 340 13.38 4.37 -33.24
N GLY A 341 14.62 4.73 -32.87
CA GLY A 341 15.41 4.06 -31.84
C GLY A 341 14.76 4.16 -30.46
N SER A 342 14.47 5.38 -30.01
CA SER A 342 13.80 5.66 -28.73
C SER A 342 12.45 4.95 -28.64
N LEU A 343 11.63 5.00 -29.70
CA LEU A 343 10.35 4.28 -29.76
C LEU A 343 10.51 2.76 -29.66
N ARG A 344 11.58 2.19 -30.24
CA ARG A 344 11.87 0.74 -30.10
C ARG A 344 12.24 0.36 -28.67
N GLU A 345 12.99 1.20 -27.94
CA GLU A 345 13.26 0.95 -26.51
C GLU A 345 12.01 1.15 -25.64
N VAL A 346 11.20 2.18 -25.88
CA VAL A 346 9.91 2.38 -25.18
C VAL A 346 8.95 1.20 -25.41
N VAL A 347 8.89 0.64 -26.62
CA VAL A 347 8.12 -0.58 -26.90
C VAL A 347 8.68 -1.79 -26.16
N LYS A 348 10.01 -1.99 -26.14
CA LYS A 348 10.64 -3.06 -25.34
C LYS A 348 10.32 -2.92 -23.84
N ASP A 349 10.34 -1.71 -23.30
CA ASP A 349 10.07 -1.47 -21.87
C ASP A 349 8.59 -1.64 -21.54
N ARG A 350 7.68 -1.22 -22.43
CA ARG A 350 6.26 -1.60 -22.35
C ARG A 350 6.09 -3.12 -22.33
N ASP A 351 6.80 -3.84 -23.18
CA ASP A 351 6.67 -5.30 -23.30
C ASP A 351 7.32 -6.06 -22.13
N LYS A 352 8.35 -5.48 -21.48
CA LYS A 352 8.85 -5.93 -20.16
C LYS A 352 7.78 -5.71 -19.10
N LYS A 353 7.18 -4.52 -19.02
CA LYS A 353 6.14 -4.19 -18.04
C LYS A 353 4.85 -5.00 -18.23
N GLY A 354 4.52 -5.38 -19.46
CA GLY A 354 3.47 -6.35 -19.76
C GLY A 354 3.74 -7.70 -19.10
N LYS A 355 4.95 -8.24 -19.24
CA LYS A 355 5.37 -9.52 -18.62
C LYS A 355 5.45 -9.44 -17.09
N GLU A 356 5.89 -8.31 -16.54
CA GLU A 356 5.85 -8.07 -15.09
C GLU A 356 4.39 -8.06 -14.57
N LEU A 357 3.47 -7.42 -15.29
CA LEU A 357 2.04 -7.44 -14.96
C LEU A 357 1.42 -8.84 -15.12
N GLU A 358 1.82 -9.61 -16.12
CA GLU A 358 1.40 -11.02 -16.28
C GLU A 358 1.90 -11.88 -15.12
N SER A 359 3.17 -11.74 -14.71
CA SER A 359 3.74 -12.42 -13.52
C SER A 359 2.95 -12.05 -12.27
N ALA A 360 2.82 -10.75 -11.97
CA ALA A 360 2.07 -10.27 -10.82
C ALA A 360 0.59 -10.73 -10.85
N GLN A 361 -0.04 -10.82 -12.03
CA GLN A 361 -1.39 -11.36 -12.15
C GLN A 361 -1.45 -12.88 -11.91
N THR A 362 -0.42 -13.65 -12.27
CA THR A 362 -0.34 -15.07 -11.89
C THR A 362 -0.07 -15.25 -10.40
N GLU A 363 0.81 -14.43 -9.80
CA GLU A 363 1.08 -14.41 -8.36
C GLU A 363 -0.19 -14.06 -7.57
N CYS A 364 -0.95 -13.05 -7.98
CA CYS A 364 -2.25 -12.72 -7.40
C CYS A 364 -3.27 -13.87 -7.53
N LYS A 365 -3.30 -14.60 -8.66
CA LYS A 365 -4.18 -15.78 -8.81
C LYS A 365 -3.78 -16.92 -7.86
N VAL A 366 -2.48 -17.16 -7.68
CA VAL A 366 -1.97 -18.15 -6.71
C VAL A 366 -2.34 -17.73 -5.28
N LEU A 367 -2.06 -16.48 -4.90
CA LEU A 367 -2.41 -15.95 -3.58
C LEU A 367 -3.92 -16.00 -3.30
N VAL A 368 -4.77 -15.71 -4.28
CA VAL A 368 -6.23 -15.88 -4.13
C VAL A 368 -6.61 -17.36 -3.92
N SER A 369 -5.95 -18.29 -4.61
CA SER A 369 -6.20 -19.73 -4.43
C SER A 369 -5.70 -20.26 -3.06
N ASP A 370 -4.61 -19.71 -2.54
CA ASP A 370 -4.10 -20.05 -1.20
C ASP A 370 -4.90 -19.39 -0.08
N LEU A 371 -5.42 -18.17 -0.28
CA LEU A 371 -6.41 -17.56 0.62
C LEU A 371 -7.72 -18.38 0.66
N ALA A 372 -8.19 -18.89 -0.47
CA ALA A 372 -9.36 -19.78 -0.51
C ALA A 372 -9.12 -21.08 0.27
N ARG A 373 -7.94 -21.72 0.10
CA ARG A 373 -7.52 -22.89 0.89
C ARG A 373 -7.42 -22.58 2.39
N LEU A 374 -6.91 -21.41 2.77
CA LEU A 374 -6.84 -20.99 4.17
C LEU A 374 -8.24 -20.72 4.76
N GLN A 375 -9.18 -20.21 3.96
CA GLN A 375 -10.58 -20.10 4.37
C GLN A 375 -11.26 -21.47 4.53
N GLU A 376 -11.04 -22.40 3.60
CA GLU A 376 -11.53 -23.78 3.67
C GLU A 376 -10.98 -24.51 4.91
N ASN A 377 -9.66 -24.45 5.14
CA ASN A 377 -9.03 -24.98 6.35
C ASN A 377 -9.59 -24.36 7.63
N HIS A 378 -9.82 -23.03 7.66
CA HIS A 378 -10.36 -22.36 8.84
C HIS A 378 -11.85 -22.69 9.08
N GLN A 379 -12.61 -22.96 8.02
CA GLN A 379 -13.97 -23.50 8.13
C GLN A 379 -13.95 -24.93 8.67
N GLU A 380 -13.05 -25.80 8.21
CA GLU A 380 -12.85 -27.13 8.79
C GLU A 380 -12.46 -27.07 10.28
N GLU A 381 -11.49 -26.24 10.66
CA GLU A 381 -11.11 -26.05 12.07
C GLU A 381 -12.27 -25.54 12.91
N SER A 382 -13.06 -24.57 12.39
CA SER A 382 -14.25 -24.05 13.06
C SER A 382 -15.34 -25.11 13.24
N LEU A 383 -15.53 -26.00 12.24
CA LEU A 383 -16.45 -27.13 12.36
C LEU A 383 -15.97 -28.14 13.39
N ARG A 384 -14.69 -28.53 13.38
CA ARG A 384 -14.08 -29.45 14.37
C ARG A 384 -14.20 -28.89 15.79
N LEU A 385 -13.89 -27.62 16.00
CA LEU A 385 -14.03 -26.94 17.29
C LEU A 385 -15.49 -26.85 17.75
N ASN A 386 -16.45 -26.65 16.84
CA ASN A 386 -17.88 -26.70 17.16
C ASN A 386 -18.36 -28.12 17.51
N GLU A 387 -17.83 -29.16 16.86
CA GLU A 387 -18.11 -30.56 17.24
C GLU A 387 -17.52 -30.90 18.62
N GLU A 388 -16.30 -30.46 18.91
CA GLU A 388 -15.67 -30.58 20.24
C GLU A 388 -16.43 -29.80 21.32
N LEU A 389 -16.85 -28.57 21.06
CA LEU A 389 -17.73 -27.84 21.99
C LEU A 389 -19.04 -28.58 22.21
N GLY A 390 -19.64 -29.13 21.15
CA GLY A 390 -20.82 -30.01 21.22
C GLY A 390 -20.57 -31.33 21.97
N GLU A 391 -19.34 -31.85 22.01
CA GLU A 391 -18.91 -32.95 22.89
C GLU A 391 -18.84 -32.49 24.36
N PHE A 392 -18.21 -31.34 24.63
CA PHE A 392 -18.08 -30.82 25.99
C PHE A 392 -19.42 -30.42 26.60
N GLU A 393 -20.35 -29.87 25.81
CA GLU A 393 -21.72 -29.61 26.27
C GLU A 393 -22.50 -30.89 26.58
N ARG A 394 -22.33 -31.95 25.78
CA ARG A 394 -22.92 -33.27 26.07
C ARG A 394 -22.36 -33.81 27.39
N LYS A 395 -21.03 -33.82 27.55
CA LYS A 395 -20.36 -34.25 28.79
C LYS A 395 -20.76 -33.39 30.00
N ARG A 396 -20.99 -32.08 29.82
CA ARG A 396 -21.49 -31.17 30.87
C ARG A 396 -22.94 -31.44 31.24
N ARG A 397 -23.81 -31.76 30.27
CA ARG A 397 -25.20 -32.20 30.51
C ARG A 397 -25.21 -33.54 31.25
N GLU A 398 -24.49 -34.54 30.75
CA GLU A 398 -24.34 -35.84 31.45
C GLU A 398 -23.78 -35.72 32.87
N ALA A 399 -22.95 -34.70 33.16
CA ALA A 399 -22.48 -34.40 34.51
C ALA A 399 -23.55 -33.71 35.36
N GLY A 400 -24.35 -32.81 34.77
CA GLY A 400 -25.54 -32.22 35.40
C GLY A 400 -26.56 -33.29 35.77
N ASP A 401 -26.95 -34.15 34.82
CA ASP A 401 -27.90 -35.25 35.04
C ASP A 401 -27.42 -36.23 36.13
N ARG A 402 -26.11 -36.34 36.37
CA ARG A 402 -25.53 -37.14 37.47
C ARG A 402 -25.56 -36.40 38.81
N LEU A 403 -25.32 -35.10 38.80
CA LEU A 403 -25.47 -34.27 40.00
C LEU A 403 -26.92 -34.24 40.47
N GLU A 404 -27.89 -34.02 39.58
CA GLU A 404 -29.32 -34.06 39.93
C GLU A 404 -29.74 -35.41 40.52
N ARG A 405 -29.19 -36.53 40.01
CA ARG A 405 -29.38 -37.86 40.62
C ARG A 405 -28.76 -37.98 42.01
N LEU A 406 -27.53 -37.51 42.21
CA LEU A 406 -26.87 -37.52 43.52
C LEU A 406 -27.55 -36.58 44.53
N GLU A 407 -28.15 -35.48 44.07
CA GLU A 407 -28.97 -34.61 44.91
C GLU A 407 -30.30 -35.28 45.28
N GLY A 408 -30.92 -36.02 44.35
CA GLY A 408 -32.07 -36.88 44.64
C GLY A 408 -31.74 -37.96 45.68
N GLU A 409 -30.66 -38.72 45.49
CA GLU A 409 -30.18 -39.74 46.45
C GLU A 409 -29.88 -39.13 47.84
N ARG A 410 -29.25 -37.94 47.88
CA ARG A 410 -29.00 -37.18 49.12
C ARG A 410 -30.31 -36.79 49.81
N ASP A 411 -31.29 -36.33 49.06
CA ASP A 411 -32.55 -35.81 49.61
C ASP A 411 -33.51 -36.95 50.01
N GLU A 412 -33.39 -38.13 49.39
CA GLU A 412 -33.99 -39.38 49.88
C GLU A 412 -33.34 -39.83 51.19
N GLN A 413 -31.99 -39.85 51.28
CA GLN A 413 -31.26 -40.16 52.52
C GLN A 413 -31.57 -39.16 53.65
N ALA A 414 -31.73 -37.86 53.33
CA ALA A 414 -32.14 -36.85 54.30
C ALA A 414 -33.56 -37.11 54.83
N GLN A 415 -34.50 -37.51 53.97
CA GLN A 415 -35.83 -37.93 54.38
C GLN A 415 -35.82 -39.21 55.23
N GLU A 416 -34.95 -40.18 54.93
CA GLU A 416 -34.79 -41.40 55.74
C GLU A 416 -34.22 -41.07 57.13
N LEU A 417 -33.18 -40.24 57.21
CA LEU A 417 -32.63 -39.75 58.47
C LEU A 417 -33.67 -38.99 59.30
N ASP A 418 -34.52 -38.17 58.68
CA ASP A 418 -35.60 -37.47 59.38
C ASP A 418 -36.80 -38.36 59.75
N ARG A 419 -37.00 -39.51 59.08
CA ARG A 419 -37.93 -40.57 59.55
C ARG A 419 -37.34 -41.25 60.79
N LEU A 420 -36.10 -41.72 60.71
CA LEU A 420 -35.40 -42.37 61.83
C LEU A 420 -35.28 -41.45 63.05
N ARG A 421 -35.03 -40.14 62.85
CA ARG A 421 -35.07 -39.14 63.95
C ARG A 421 -36.44 -39.03 64.60
N LYS A 422 -37.53 -39.05 63.84
CA LYS A 422 -38.90 -39.04 64.39
C LYS A 422 -39.20 -40.33 65.14
N GLU A 423 -38.80 -41.48 64.60
CA GLU A 423 -38.93 -42.77 65.28
C GLU A 423 -38.17 -42.77 66.62
N CYS A 424 -36.89 -42.37 66.62
CA CYS A 424 -36.09 -42.15 67.82
C CYS A 424 -36.75 -41.19 68.82
N HIS A 425 -37.33 -40.06 68.35
CA HIS A 425 -38.04 -39.14 69.23
C HIS A 425 -39.25 -39.82 69.89
N THR A 426 -40.09 -40.54 69.14
CA THR A 426 -41.23 -41.29 69.73
C THR A 426 -40.80 -42.43 70.65
N LEU A 427 -39.57 -42.95 70.52
CA LEU A 427 -39.00 -43.94 71.44
C LEU A 427 -38.48 -43.26 72.72
N VAL A 428 -37.87 -42.07 72.60
CA VAL A 428 -37.52 -41.24 73.76
C VAL A 428 -38.78 -40.82 74.52
N ASP A 429 -39.82 -40.34 73.85
CA ASP A 429 -41.10 -39.95 74.48
C ASP A 429 -41.77 -41.13 75.21
N ARG A 430 -41.65 -42.35 74.66
CA ARG A 430 -42.12 -43.58 75.32
C ARG A 430 -41.27 -43.93 76.54
N LEU A 431 -39.94 -43.92 76.43
CA LEU A 431 -39.04 -44.18 77.56
C LEU A 431 -39.14 -43.10 78.66
N GLU A 432 -39.43 -41.85 78.30
CA GLU A 432 -39.71 -40.78 79.26
C GLU A 432 -41.08 -40.95 79.94
N THR A 433 -42.12 -41.36 79.22
CA THR A 433 -43.45 -41.60 79.83
C THR A 433 -43.46 -42.87 80.68
N GLU A 434 -42.77 -43.94 80.27
CA GLU A 434 -42.49 -45.12 81.09
C GLU A 434 -41.65 -44.75 82.33
N GLY A 435 -40.57 -43.99 82.16
CA GLY A 435 -39.74 -43.51 83.26
C GLY A 435 -40.49 -42.58 84.23
N GLN A 436 -41.43 -41.77 83.74
CA GLN A 436 -42.34 -40.99 84.58
C GLN A 436 -43.37 -41.89 85.31
N ALA A 437 -43.84 -42.97 84.69
CA ALA A 437 -44.73 -43.93 85.33
C ALA A 437 -43.99 -44.66 86.47
N SER A 438 -42.81 -45.23 86.21
CA SER A 438 -41.98 -45.90 87.23
C SER A 438 -41.55 -44.95 88.36
N ARG A 439 -41.34 -43.65 88.08
CA ARG A 439 -41.13 -42.63 89.14
C ARG A 439 -42.39 -42.43 89.98
N LYS A 440 -43.56 -42.21 89.36
CA LYS A 440 -44.84 -42.07 90.07
C LYS A 440 -45.19 -43.31 90.90
N GLU A 441 -44.84 -44.50 90.42
CA GLU A 441 -44.98 -45.76 91.14
C GLU A 441 -43.99 -45.87 92.31
N SER A 442 -42.71 -45.50 92.10
CA SER A 442 -41.72 -45.40 93.17
C SER A 442 -42.12 -44.41 94.26
N ASP A 443 -42.74 -43.29 93.88
CA ASP A 443 -43.21 -42.26 94.83
C ASP A 443 -44.50 -42.68 95.56
N ARG A 444 -45.38 -43.46 94.93
CA ARG A 444 -46.48 -44.15 95.63
C ARG A 444 -45.96 -45.13 96.67
N LEU A 445 -45.06 -46.04 96.27
CA LEU A 445 -44.46 -47.03 97.17
C LEU A 445 -43.67 -46.36 98.32
N ARG A 446 -43.05 -45.19 98.09
CA ARG A 446 -42.43 -44.38 99.15
C ARG A 446 -43.46 -43.79 100.11
N ASN A 447 -44.60 -43.31 99.61
CA ASN A 447 -45.68 -42.79 100.45
C ASN A 447 -46.36 -43.92 101.25
N GLU A 448 -46.65 -45.06 100.63
CA GLU A 448 -47.17 -46.26 101.29
C GLU A 448 -46.20 -46.76 102.38
N LEU A 449 -44.88 -46.74 102.13
CA LEU A 449 -43.85 -47.03 103.13
C LEU A 449 -43.71 -45.94 104.22
N ALA A 450 -44.10 -44.70 103.95
CA ALA A 450 -44.13 -43.63 104.94
C ALA A 450 -45.39 -43.72 105.82
N GLU A 451 -46.54 -44.00 105.22
CA GLU A 451 -47.81 -44.28 105.92
C GLU A 451 -47.68 -45.52 106.81
N ALA A 452 -47.11 -46.63 106.30
CA ALA A 452 -46.85 -47.83 107.10
C ALA A 452 -45.82 -47.59 108.23
N ARG A 453 -44.89 -46.63 108.07
CA ARG A 453 -44.01 -46.19 109.16
C ARG A 453 -44.74 -45.33 110.17
N GLU A 454 -45.59 -44.40 109.74
CA GLU A 454 -46.44 -43.66 110.67
C GLU A 454 -47.40 -44.58 111.43
N GLU A 455 -47.93 -45.62 110.80
CA GLU A 455 -48.72 -46.65 111.48
C GLU A 455 -47.87 -47.45 112.47
N SER A 456 -46.65 -47.84 112.11
CA SER A 456 -45.69 -48.46 113.04
C SER A 456 -45.37 -47.55 114.24
N ASP A 457 -45.10 -46.26 113.99
CA ASP A 457 -44.83 -45.23 115.00
C ASP A 457 -46.04 -44.94 115.90
N ARG A 458 -47.27 -45.07 115.36
CA ARG A 458 -48.53 -44.95 116.12
C ARG A 458 -48.77 -46.22 116.95
N LEU A 459 -48.45 -47.39 116.42
CA LEU A 459 -48.53 -48.67 117.14
C LEU A 459 -47.48 -48.78 118.23
N GLU A 460 -46.25 -48.32 118.01
CA GLU A 460 -45.20 -48.26 119.04
C GLU A 460 -45.58 -47.30 120.16
N LYS A 461 -46.11 -46.12 119.82
CA LYS A 461 -46.70 -45.20 120.81
C LYS A 461 -47.89 -45.81 121.55
N ALA A 462 -48.77 -46.53 120.86
CA ALA A 462 -49.91 -47.23 121.48
C ALA A 462 -49.47 -48.39 122.39
N VAL A 463 -48.39 -49.09 122.06
CA VAL A 463 -47.75 -50.09 122.92
C VAL A 463 -47.13 -49.42 124.14
N LEU A 464 -46.40 -48.32 123.98
CA LEU A 464 -45.85 -47.56 125.11
C LEU A 464 -46.96 -47.05 126.04
N THR A 465 -48.06 -46.47 125.51
CA THR A 465 -49.20 -46.09 126.34
C THR A 465 -49.91 -47.30 126.95
N ALA A 466 -49.94 -48.46 126.28
CA ALA A 466 -50.48 -49.69 126.86
C ALA A 466 -49.55 -50.30 127.93
N GLU A 467 -48.24 -50.05 127.87
CA GLU A 467 -47.29 -50.39 128.93
C GLU A 467 -47.39 -49.41 130.11
N GLU A 468 -47.58 -48.11 129.85
CA GLU A 468 -47.90 -47.12 130.88
C GLU A 468 -49.26 -47.42 131.54
N GLU A 469 -50.31 -47.73 130.77
CA GLU A 469 -51.63 -48.16 131.28
C GLU A 469 -51.55 -49.50 132.02
N LYS A 470 -50.63 -50.39 131.65
CA LYS A 470 -50.42 -51.69 132.33
C LYS A 470 -49.64 -51.54 133.62
N GLU A 471 -48.60 -50.70 133.67
CA GLU A 471 -47.90 -50.40 134.93
C GLU A 471 -48.74 -49.47 135.82
N ALA A 472 -49.59 -48.60 135.26
CA ALA A 472 -50.64 -47.91 135.99
C ALA A 472 -51.68 -48.92 136.53
N SER A 473 -52.22 -49.82 135.70
CA SER A 473 -53.11 -50.91 136.14
C SER A 473 -52.45 -51.85 137.15
N ARG A 474 -51.12 -51.95 137.16
CA ARG A 474 -50.35 -52.71 138.15
C ARG A 474 -50.20 -51.94 139.45
N LEU A 475 -49.89 -50.65 139.39
CA LEU A 475 -49.90 -49.75 140.55
C LEU A 475 -51.31 -49.64 141.15
N ASP A 476 -52.35 -49.66 140.31
CA ASP A 476 -53.75 -49.76 140.70
C ASP A 476 -54.09 -51.17 141.21
N LEU A 477 -53.46 -52.25 140.73
CA LEU A 477 -53.59 -53.59 141.35
C LEU A 477 -52.77 -53.72 142.65
N GLU A 478 -51.78 -52.87 142.87
CA GLU A 478 -51.04 -52.74 144.14
C GLU A 478 -51.80 -51.81 145.11
N SER A 479 -52.46 -50.75 144.61
CA SER A 479 -53.43 -49.92 145.33
C SER A 479 -54.66 -50.73 145.70
N LEU A 480 -55.34 -51.39 144.75
CA LEU A 480 -56.42 -52.34 144.98
C LEU A 480 -55.98 -53.61 145.74
N ARG A 481 -54.69 -53.83 145.99
CA ARG A 481 -54.23 -54.78 147.03
C ARG A 481 -54.13 -54.10 148.39
N GLY A 482 -53.60 -52.88 148.47
CA GLY A 482 -53.64 -52.01 149.65
C GLY A 482 -55.09 -51.78 150.12
N GLU A 483 -55.95 -51.24 149.28
CA GLU A 483 -57.39 -51.09 149.41
C GLU A 483 -58.14 -52.42 149.55
N ARG A 484 -57.64 -53.58 149.12
CA ARG A 484 -58.27 -54.88 149.46
C ARG A 484 -57.69 -55.51 150.73
N GLU A 485 -56.57 -55.03 151.25
CA GLU A 485 -56.14 -55.26 152.62
C GLU A 485 -56.84 -54.26 153.57
N GLU A 486 -57.14 -53.06 153.10
CA GLU A 486 -57.78 -51.98 153.83
C GLU A 486 -59.31 -52.04 153.72
N LEU A 487 -59.89 -52.61 152.66
CA LEU A 487 -61.26 -53.13 152.61
C LEU A 487 -61.34 -54.56 153.16
N ARG A 488 -60.23 -55.21 153.51
CA ARG A 488 -60.26 -56.40 154.36
C ARG A 488 -60.25 -56.02 155.83
N ARG A 489 -59.45 -55.02 156.24
CA ARG A 489 -59.59 -54.33 157.53
C ARG A 489 -60.96 -53.67 157.63
N ASN A 490 -61.31 -52.80 156.69
CA ASN A 490 -62.60 -52.13 156.67
C ASN A 490 -63.77 -53.10 156.40
N LEU A 491 -63.63 -54.31 155.85
CA LEU A 491 -64.73 -55.31 155.95
C LEU A 491 -64.64 -56.12 157.25
N GLU A 492 -63.49 -56.30 157.87
CA GLU A 492 -63.40 -56.72 159.28
C GLU A 492 -64.07 -55.67 160.20
N ASP A 493 -64.13 -54.39 159.79
CA ASP A 493 -64.81 -53.25 160.46
C ASP A 493 -66.20 -52.87 159.88
N GLU A 494 -66.59 -53.31 158.66
CA GLU A 494 -67.85 -52.97 157.97
C GLU A 494 -68.78 -54.20 157.80
N ILE A 495 -68.22 -55.41 157.92
CA ILE A 495 -68.91 -56.54 158.55
C ILE A 495 -69.03 -56.28 160.08
N ALA A 496 -68.52 -55.15 160.59
CA ALA A 496 -69.03 -54.50 161.81
C ALA A 496 -69.95 -53.25 161.56
N CYS A 497 -70.38 -52.94 160.30
CA CYS A 497 -71.19 -51.75 159.89
C CYS A 497 -72.41 -51.91 158.84
N ARG A 498 -72.32 -51.90 157.46
CA ARG A 498 -73.18 -51.08 156.43
C ARG A 498 -74.08 -51.65 155.16
N ARG A 499 -75.04 -50.88 154.38
CA ARG A 499 -75.71 -50.93 152.88
C ARG A 499 -76.68 -49.75 152.09
N GLU A 500 -76.56 -49.10 150.79
CA GLU A 500 -77.43 -47.97 149.99
C GLU A 500 -77.52 -47.69 148.30
N GLU A 501 -77.88 -46.49 147.55
CA GLU A 501 -78.56 -46.17 146.08
C GLU A 501 -78.12 -45.12 144.79
N GLN A 502 -78.94 -44.52 143.75
CA GLN A 502 -78.65 -43.86 142.27
C GLN A 502 -79.65 -42.86 141.30
N GLU A 503 -79.34 -42.11 140.09
CA GLU A 503 -80.22 -41.18 139.06
C GLU A 503 -79.82 -40.60 137.48
N LYS A 504 -80.58 -39.76 136.56
CA LYS A 504 -80.40 -39.29 134.99
C LYS A 504 -81.32 -38.23 134.00
N VAL A 505 -80.96 -37.46 132.81
CA VAL A 505 -81.83 -36.66 131.64
C VAL A 505 -81.29 -35.70 130.33
N SER A 506 -81.99 -35.26 129.11
CA SER A 506 -81.64 -34.19 127.90
C SER A 506 -82.57 -33.74 126.53
N LYS A 507 -82.37 -32.66 125.55
CA LYS A 507 -83.05 -32.28 124.08
C LYS A 507 -82.89 -30.90 123.06
N GLU A 508 -83.33 -30.81 121.67
CA GLU A 508 -83.85 -29.77 120.47
C GLU A 508 -83.26 -28.55 119.41
N VAL A 509 -83.72 -28.19 118.06
CA VAL A 509 -83.48 -26.91 117.02
C VAL A 509 -84.04 -26.70 115.40
N GLU A 510 -84.12 -25.51 114.54
CA GLU A 510 -84.47 -25.24 112.94
C GLU A 510 -84.54 -23.77 112.00
N ASN A 511 -84.54 -23.63 110.56
CA ASN A 511 -85.15 -22.71 109.33
C ASN A 511 -84.65 -21.43 108.27
N LEU A 512 -85.21 -21.10 106.96
CA LEU A 512 -85.38 -19.80 105.93
C LEU A 512 -84.90 -19.43 104.31
N ARG A 513 -85.46 -18.45 103.36
CA ARG A 513 -85.06 -17.93 101.84
C ARG A 513 -85.71 -16.69 100.83
N SER A 514 -85.39 -16.35 99.45
CA SER A 514 -85.70 -15.06 98.46
C SER A 514 -85.69 -14.93 96.73
N VAL A 515 -85.94 -13.78 95.86
CA VAL A 515 -86.24 -13.52 94.25
C VAL A 515 -86.01 -12.08 93.31
N GLN A 516 -86.06 -11.85 91.87
CA GLN A 516 -85.87 -10.54 90.88
C GLN A 516 -86.05 -10.41 89.16
N LEU A 517 -86.38 -9.27 88.27
CA LEU A 517 -86.23 -8.97 86.65
C LEU A 517 -86.79 -7.66 85.72
N GLU A 518 -86.38 -6.34 85.62
CA GLU A 518 -87.17 -5.29 84.78
C GLU A 518 -86.63 -3.94 84.08
N LEU A 519 -85.34 -3.62 83.77
CA LEU A 519 -84.91 -2.18 83.65
C LEU A 519 -84.08 -1.54 82.48
N GLU A 520 -83.77 -2.18 81.33
CA GLU A 520 -82.82 -1.58 80.33
C GLU A 520 -83.33 -1.52 78.86
N SER A 521 -84.44 -0.79 78.62
CA SER A 521 -85.13 -0.72 77.31
C SER A 521 -85.03 0.61 76.56
N GLU A 522 -84.13 1.53 76.94
CA GLU A 522 -84.22 2.94 76.56
C GLU A 522 -83.14 3.52 75.62
N LEU A 523 -83.63 3.98 74.46
CA LEU A 523 -83.32 5.25 73.74
C LEU A 523 -82.17 5.37 72.70
N ALA A 524 -82.64 5.76 71.50
CA ALA A 524 -82.00 6.56 70.44
C ALA A 524 -80.86 5.95 69.58
N THR A 525 -80.90 5.93 68.23
CA THR A 525 -81.94 6.33 67.26
C THR A 525 -82.50 7.76 67.32
N VAL A 526 -81.72 8.80 66.97
CA VAL A 526 -82.29 10.08 66.43
C VAL A 526 -81.33 10.98 65.62
N ARG A 527 -80.17 10.51 65.16
CA ARG A 527 -79.31 11.26 64.21
C ARG A 527 -79.34 10.67 62.80
N SER A 528 -80.54 10.65 62.24
CA SER A 528 -80.72 10.42 60.81
C SER A 528 -80.27 11.63 59.98
N GLN A 529 -79.98 11.36 58.71
CA GLN A 529 -80.27 12.23 57.56
C GLN A 529 -79.92 13.72 57.68
N LYS A 530 -78.84 14.10 56.98
CA LYS A 530 -79.06 14.85 55.74
C LYS A 530 -77.96 14.59 54.71
N GLU A 531 -78.38 14.41 53.46
CA GLU A 531 -77.57 13.89 52.37
C GLU A 531 -76.92 14.96 51.46
N GLU A 532 -76.08 14.46 50.55
CA GLU A 532 -75.83 14.93 49.17
C GLU A 532 -75.75 16.43 48.87
N GLY A 533 -74.52 16.88 48.57
CA GLY A 533 -74.23 18.18 47.97
C GLY A 533 -73.50 18.07 46.64
N VAL A 534 -74.26 18.01 45.54
CA VAL A 534 -73.89 18.40 44.16
C VAL A 534 -72.69 17.68 43.50
N ARG A 535 -73.00 16.80 42.55
CA ARG A 535 -72.20 16.62 41.31
C ARG A 535 -72.70 17.62 40.25
N GLU A 536 -71.94 17.73 39.15
CA GLU A 536 -72.22 18.43 37.86
C GLU A 536 -71.67 19.86 37.71
N LEU A 537 -70.86 20.09 36.65
CA LEU A 537 -71.22 20.87 35.44
C LEU A 537 -70.00 21.11 34.51
N ALA A 538 -70.30 21.35 33.21
CA ALA A 538 -69.47 22.01 32.18
C ALA A 538 -68.13 21.36 31.72
N ASP A 539 -67.73 21.38 30.44
CA ASP A 539 -68.43 21.84 29.22
C ASP A 539 -67.96 21.11 27.93
N LEU A 540 -68.59 21.42 26.78
CA LEU A 540 -68.67 20.55 25.60
C LEU A 540 -67.90 20.99 24.32
N SER A 541 -67.63 19.97 23.49
CA SER A 541 -67.51 19.93 22.01
C SER A 541 -67.05 21.16 21.21
N GLN A 542 -65.99 20.97 20.43
CA GLN A 542 -65.57 21.83 19.32
C GLN A 542 -66.28 21.45 18.01
N GLY A 543 -66.70 22.42 17.20
CA GLY A 543 -67.34 22.24 15.89
C GLY A 543 -67.03 23.37 14.91
N HIS A 544 -67.21 23.14 13.61
CA HIS A 544 -66.97 24.14 12.56
C HIS A 544 -68.23 24.96 12.22
N SER A 545 -68.03 26.22 11.82
CA SER A 545 -68.98 27.00 11.03
C SER A 545 -68.24 27.92 10.05
N GLU A 546 -68.14 27.44 8.81
CA GLU A 546 -68.42 28.17 7.55
C GLU A 546 -67.67 29.46 7.16
N LEU A 547 -67.34 29.50 5.86
CA LEU A 547 -66.98 30.68 5.09
C LEU A 547 -68.24 31.49 4.77
N GLU A 548 -68.32 32.76 5.17
CA GLU A 548 -69.08 33.74 4.40
C GLU A 548 -68.61 35.19 4.61
N SER A 549 -67.86 35.73 3.65
CA SER A 549 -67.57 37.17 3.51
C SER A 549 -67.22 37.55 2.07
N SER A 550 -68.03 37.07 1.11
CA SER A 550 -68.12 37.66 -0.23
C SER A 550 -68.50 39.15 -0.11
N LEU A 551 -67.71 40.04 -0.69
CA LEU A 551 -67.89 40.57 -2.05
C LEU A 551 -69.25 41.26 -2.24
N ALA A 552 -69.33 42.55 -1.88
CA ALA A 552 -70.44 43.46 -2.20
C ALA A 552 -70.10 44.34 -3.42
N ASN A 553 -71.11 44.87 -4.12
CA ASN A 553 -71.02 45.16 -5.56
C ASN A 553 -71.34 46.62 -5.97
N VAL A 554 -70.67 47.07 -7.03
CA VAL A 554 -71.06 48.11 -8.03
C VAL A 554 -71.51 49.51 -7.55
N GLN A 555 -70.83 50.53 -8.11
CA GLN A 555 -71.51 51.72 -8.66
C GLN A 555 -70.97 52.04 -10.06
N GLY A 556 -71.85 52.49 -10.95
CA GLY A 556 -71.49 53.05 -12.25
C GLY A 556 -72.62 53.95 -12.77
N ARG A 557 -72.26 55.16 -13.24
CA ARG A 557 -73.09 56.12 -14.00
C ARG A 557 -72.33 57.44 -14.23
N ALA A 558 -72.11 57.84 -15.49
CA ALA A 558 -72.06 59.23 -15.97
C ALA A 558 -71.59 59.29 -17.45
N GLU A 559 -72.52 59.43 -18.40
CA GLU A 559 -72.24 59.52 -19.85
C GLU A 559 -73.05 60.66 -20.51
N GLU A 560 -72.96 61.89 -20.01
CA GLU A 560 -73.87 63.00 -20.39
C GLU A 560 -73.14 64.31 -20.77
N ALA A 561 -72.02 64.25 -21.51
CA ALA A 561 -71.14 65.41 -21.75
C ALA A 561 -70.79 65.79 -23.20
N GLU A 562 -71.06 64.96 -24.22
CA GLU A 562 -70.38 65.10 -25.53
C GLU A 562 -71.06 66.00 -26.60
N ASP A 563 -72.38 66.25 -26.54
CA ASP A 563 -73.13 66.67 -27.75
C ASP A 563 -73.07 68.16 -28.15
N ARG A 564 -72.23 69.00 -27.53
CA ARG A 564 -72.20 70.46 -27.80
C ARG A 564 -71.19 70.96 -28.85
N PHE A 565 -70.44 70.08 -29.51
CA PHE A 565 -69.26 70.48 -30.31
C PHE A 565 -69.46 70.54 -31.85
N LYS A 566 -70.63 70.19 -32.40
CA LYS A 566 -70.79 69.84 -33.83
C LYS A 566 -71.38 70.93 -34.77
N GLU A 567 -71.50 72.18 -34.32
CA GLU A 567 -72.25 73.21 -35.08
C GLU A 567 -71.38 74.16 -35.95
N SER A 568 -70.12 74.39 -35.60
CA SER A 568 -69.28 75.44 -36.23
C SER A 568 -68.68 75.09 -37.61
N GLU A 569 -69.01 73.94 -38.21
CA GLU A 569 -68.36 73.49 -39.45
C GLU A 569 -68.95 74.08 -40.74
N ARG A 570 -70.20 74.56 -40.71
CA ARG A 570 -71.02 74.74 -41.93
C ARG A 570 -70.74 76.00 -42.76
N GLU A 571 -70.13 77.04 -42.19
CA GLU A 571 -69.91 78.32 -42.89
C GLU A 571 -68.77 78.27 -43.92
N ARG A 572 -68.08 77.13 -44.03
CA ARG A 572 -66.82 76.96 -44.76
C ARG A 572 -66.94 76.73 -46.28
N GLU A 573 -68.15 76.55 -46.80
CA GLU A 573 -68.35 76.05 -48.18
C GLU A 573 -68.36 77.11 -49.30
N ALA A 574 -68.78 78.35 -49.03
CA ALA A 574 -69.26 79.25 -50.09
C ALA A 574 -68.18 79.92 -50.98
N LEU A 575 -66.93 80.04 -50.53
CA LEU A 575 -65.89 80.84 -51.19
C LEU A 575 -65.15 80.12 -52.34
N LYS A 576 -65.87 79.35 -53.18
CA LYS A 576 -65.24 78.38 -54.12
C LYS A 576 -65.32 78.71 -55.62
N GLU A 577 -66.31 79.47 -56.11
CA GLU A 577 -66.67 79.40 -57.55
C GLU A 577 -65.97 80.41 -58.48
N GLU A 578 -65.65 81.65 -58.06
CA GLU A 578 -65.18 82.69 -58.99
C GLU A 578 -63.77 82.44 -59.60
N LEU A 579 -63.05 81.42 -59.14
CA LEU A 579 -61.74 80.97 -59.65
C LEU A 579 -61.83 80.25 -61.03
N GLY A 580 -62.86 80.53 -61.83
CA GLY A 580 -63.17 79.83 -63.07
C GLY A 580 -62.47 80.36 -64.33
N ALA A 581 -62.61 81.65 -64.65
CA ALA A 581 -62.46 82.13 -66.03
C ALA A 581 -61.03 82.49 -66.49
N LEU A 582 -60.12 82.87 -65.58
CA LEU A 582 -58.70 83.12 -65.92
C LEU A 582 -57.96 81.84 -66.36
N ARG A 583 -58.57 80.67 -66.13
CA ARG A 583 -57.97 79.35 -66.27
C ARG A 583 -57.60 78.98 -67.72
N GLY A 584 -58.41 79.38 -68.71
CA GLY A 584 -58.26 78.90 -70.11
C GLY A 584 -57.03 79.41 -70.87
N THR A 585 -56.52 80.61 -70.55
CA THR A 585 -55.24 81.11 -71.11
C THR A 585 -54.07 80.87 -70.18
N GLN A 586 -54.33 80.64 -68.89
CA GLN A 586 -53.40 79.89 -68.02
C GLN A 586 -53.10 78.53 -68.65
N GLU A 587 -54.11 77.75 -69.04
CA GLU A 587 -53.99 76.36 -69.49
C GLU A 587 -52.97 76.14 -70.62
N GLN A 588 -52.88 76.97 -71.66
CA GLN A 588 -51.88 76.77 -72.73
C GLN A 588 -50.44 77.16 -72.32
N ALA A 589 -50.29 78.22 -71.51
CA ALA A 589 -48.99 78.57 -70.93
C ALA A 589 -48.57 77.55 -69.86
N GLU A 590 -49.54 77.04 -69.11
CA GLU A 590 -49.40 75.93 -68.19
C GLU A 590 -49.07 74.63 -68.92
N ASP A 591 -49.63 74.30 -70.08
CA ASP A 591 -49.29 73.07 -70.81
C ASP A 591 -47.85 73.12 -71.32
N SER A 592 -47.40 74.29 -71.80
CA SER A 592 -46.00 74.53 -72.14
C SER A 592 -45.08 74.41 -70.91
N LEU A 593 -45.51 74.97 -69.77
CA LEU A 593 -44.80 74.84 -68.49
C LEU A 593 -44.94 73.45 -67.86
N ARG A 594 -45.99 72.67 -68.14
CA ARG A 594 -46.23 71.29 -67.68
C ARG A 594 -45.33 70.35 -68.45
N LEU A 595 -45.10 70.58 -69.75
CA LEU A 595 -44.09 69.83 -70.50
C LEU A 595 -42.69 70.09 -69.93
N MET A 596 -42.27 71.36 -69.81
CA MET A 596 -40.98 71.72 -69.21
C MET A 596 -40.86 71.31 -67.74
N ARG A 597 -41.96 71.32 -66.97
CA ARG A 597 -42.00 70.78 -65.61
C ARG A 597 -41.91 69.25 -65.61
N SER A 598 -42.57 68.54 -66.51
CA SER A 598 -42.47 67.08 -66.60
C SER A 598 -41.08 66.61 -67.03
N GLU A 599 -40.38 67.36 -67.89
CA GLU A 599 -38.96 67.11 -68.19
C GLU A 599 -38.06 67.45 -67.00
N LYS A 600 -38.34 68.55 -66.30
CA LYS A 600 -37.64 68.90 -65.05
C LYS A 600 -37.89 67.88 -63.94
N GLU A 601 -39.10 67.37 -63.78
CA GLU A 601 -39.52 66.33 -62.82
C GLU A 601 -38.93 64.97 -63.21
N ALA A 602 -38.80 64.67 -64.50
CA ALA A 602 -38.06 63.51 -65.01
C ALA A 602 -36.54 63.62 -64.78
N LEU A 603 -35.99 64.84 -64.74
CA LEU A 603 -34.60 65.09 -64.36
C LEU A 603 -34.42 65.08 -62.83
N GLU A 604 -35.30 65.69 -62.06
CA GLU A 604 -35.27 65.71 -60.59
C GLU A 604 -35.52 64.32 -60.00
N SER A 605 -36.38 63.50 -60.61
CA SER A 605 -36.52 62.08 -60.22
C SER A 605 -35.32 61.23 -60.62
N ARG A 606 -34.62 61.54 -61.72
CA ARG A 606 -33.34 60.87 -62.08
C ARG A 606 -32.18 61.33 -61.21
N VAL A 607 -32.14 62.59 -60.80
CA VAL A 607 -31.19 63.11 -59.80
C VAL A 607 -31.49 62.46 -58.45
N GLY A 608 -32.75 62.45 -58.01
CA GLY A 608 -33.17 61.75 -56.78
C GLY A 608 -32.85 60.25 -56.80
N GLN A 609 -32.97 59.56 -57.94
CA GLN A 609 -32.54 58.16 -58.10
C GLN A 609 -31.01 57.99 -58.01
N LEU A 610 -30.23 58.94 -58.52
CA LEU A 610 -28.75 58.93 -58.42
C LEU A 610 -28.27 59.30 -57.02
N GLU A 611 -28.94 60.25 -56.36
CA GLU A 611 -28.73 60.61 -54.95
C GLU A 611 -29.12 59.45 -54.02
N GLU A 612 -30.23 58.76 -54.30
CA GLU A 612 -30.63 57.54 -53.58
C GLU A 612 -29.62 56.41 -53.80
N GLN A 613 -29.13 56.20 -55.03
CA GLN A 613 -28.06 55.23 -55.31
C GLN A 613 -26.76 55.60 -54.58
N SER A 614 -26.38 56.89 -54.55
CA SER A 614 -25.21 57.36 -53.81
C SER A 614 -25.38 57.21 -52.29
N ALA A 615 -26.58 57.45 -51.75
CA ALA A 615 -26.89 57.27 -50.34
C ALA A 615 -26.89 55.78 -49.94
N ARG A 616 -27.43 54.89 -50.79
CA ARG A 616 -27.35 53.44 -50.62
C ARG A 616 -25.90 52.94 -50.63
N VAL A 617 -25.09 53.36 -51.60
CA VAL A 617 -23.66 52.97 -51.66
C VAL A 617 -22.86 53.56 -50.49
N SER A 618 -23.20 54.76 -49.99
CA SER A 618 -22.59 55.31 -48.77
C SER A 618 -22.98 54.48 -47.54
N GLY A 619 -24.26 54.08 -47.42
CA GLY A 619 -24.74 53.21 -46.35
C GLY A 619 -24.10 51.82 -46.38
N GLU A 620 -24.02 51.18 -47.55
CA GLU A 620 -23.31 49.92 -47.76
C GLU A 620 -21.82 50.03 -47.38
N LEU A 621 -21.15 51.15 -47.71
CA LEU A 621 -19.77 51.40 -47.32
C LEU A 621 -19.61 51.64 -45.80
N GLU A 622 -20.57 52.33 -45.18
CA GLU A 622 -20.61 52.52 -43.72
C GLU A 622 -20.85 51.18 -43.01
N GLU A 623 -21.78 50.33 -43.48
CA GLU A 623 -22.01 48.96 -42.98
C GLU A 623 -20.75 48.07 -43.14
N VAL A 624 -20.05 48.15 -44.28
CA VAL A 624 -18.76 47.47 -44.49
C VAL A 624 -17.68 48.01 -43.55
N SER A 625 -17.68 49.32 -43.24
CA SER A 625 -16.72 49.90 -42.29
C SER A 625 -17.01 49.48 -40.85
N ASN A 626 -18.29 49.42 -40.46
CA ASN A 626 -18.73 49.01 -39.12
C ASN A 626 -18.48 47.50 -38.90
N THR A 627 -18.78 46.66 -39.90
CA THR A 627 -18.45 45.22 -39.83
C THR A 627 -16.94 44.98 -39.84
N LYS A 628 -16.14 45.78 -40.55
CA LYS A 628 -14.67 45.76 -40.43
C LYS A 628 -14.21 46.07 -39.01
N ILE A 629 -14.73 47.13 -38.38
CA ILE A 629 -14.38 47.48 -36.99
C ILE A 629 -14.74 46.35 -36.03
N ILE A 630 -15.95 45.78 -36.14
CA ILE A 630 -16.38 44.63 -35.33
C ILE A 630 -15.45 43.41 -35.52
N LEU A 631 -14.98 43.15 -36.75
CA LEU A 631 -14.02 42.07 -37.02
C LEU A 631 -12.62 42.38 -36.49
N GLU A 632 -12.17 43.64 -36.52
CA GLU A 632 -10.90 44.06 -35.92
C GLU A 632 -10.94 43.94 -34.39
N ASP A 633 -12.03 44.34 -33.74
CA ASP A 633 -12.25 44.15 -32.30
C ASP A 633 -12.32 42.65 -31.93
N GLN A 634 -12.99 41.81 -32.72
CA GLN A 634 -13.00 40.35 -32.53
C GLN A 634 -11.60 39.73 -32.69
N VAL A 635 -10.78 40.23 -33.61
CA VAL A 635 -9.37 39.80 -33.78
C VAL A 635 -8.49 40.28 -32.62
N VAL A 636 -8.79 41.42 -31.99
CA VAL A 636 -8.12 41.87 -30.76
C VAL A 636 -8.53 41.01 -29.56
N ALA A 637 -9.82 40.73 -29.38
CA ALA A 637 -10.32 39.85 -28.32
C ALA A 637 -9.72 38.44 -28.42
N ALA A 638 -9.77 37.82 -29.60
CA ALA A 638 -9.18 36.49 -29.82
C ALA A 638 -7.65 36.46 -29.59
N ARG A 639 -6.93 37.57 -29.75
CA ARG A 639 -5.52 37.69 -29.38
C ARG A 639 -5.32 37.76 -27.86
N GLN A 640 -6.18 38.50 -27.16
CA GLN A 640 -6.16 38.57 -25.70
C GLN A 640 -6.44 37.20 -25.09
N GLU A 641 -7.48 36.49 -25.56
CA GLU A 641 -7.76 35.10 -25.18
C GLU A 641 -6.58 34.16 -25.46
N MET A 642 -5.91 34.30 -26.61
CA MET A 642 -4.70 33.52 -26.93
C MET A 642 -3.50 33.83 -26.03
N ASP A 643 -3.35 35.08 -25.58
CA ASP A 643 -2.25 35.49 -24.68
C ASP A 643 -2.55 35.15 -23.21
N GLU A 644 -3.82 35.15 -22.78
CA GLU A 644 -4.27 34.59 -21.50
C GLU A 644 -4.02 33.07 -21.47
N VAL A 645 -4.45 32.32 -22.49
CA VAL A 645 -4.18 30.86 -22.61
C VAL A 645 -2.68 30.55 -22.67
N ARG A 646 -1.84 31.45 -23.19
CA ARG A 646 -0.36 31.33 -23.10
C ARG A 646 0.14 31.53 -21.67
N MET A 647 -0.35 32.54 -20.96
CA MET A 647 0.01 32.76 -19.55
C MET A 647 -0.40 31.56 -18.68
N ASP A 648 -1.61 31.02 -18.84
CA ASP A 648 -2.06 29.83 -18.12
C ASP A 648 -1.21 28.59 -18.46
N LEU A 649 -0.83 28.42 -19.73
CA LEU A 649 0.04 27.33 -20.15
C LEU A 649 1.46 27.44 -19.56
N ASP A 650 2.01 28.65 -19.49
CA ASP A 650 3.33 28.90 -18.88
C ASP A 650 3.28 28.83 -17.34
N LEU A 651 2.17 29.22 -16.71
CA LEU A 651 1.92 28.99 -15.29
C LEU A 651 1.86 27.49 -14.98
N ALA A 652 1.06 26.72 -15.74
CA ALA A 652 0.96 25.27 -15.59
C ALA A 652 2.31 24.56 -15.85
N ARG A 653 3.13 25.06 -16.79
CA ARG A 653 4.51 24.58 -16.99
C ARG A 653 5.40 24.89 -15.77
N GLN A 654 5.27 26.07 -15.18
CA GLN A 654 6.03 26.45 -13.97
C GLN A 654 5.59 25.62 -12.75
N GLU A 655 4.29 25.37 -12.59
CA GLU A 655 3.75 24.47 -11.57
C GLU A 655 4.28 23.06 -11.74
N GLN A 656 4.17 22.45 -12.94
CA GLN A 656 4.75 21.14 -13.24
C GLN A 656 6.27 21.07 -12.99
N GLN A 657 7.02 22.13 -13.29
CA GLN A 657 8.45 22.20 -12.95
C GLN A 657 8.68 22.25 -11.43
N SER A 658 7.83 22.95 -10.68
CA SER A 658 7.91 23.02 -9.21
C SER A 658 7.55 21.69 -8.55
N GLU A 659 6.50 21.01 -9.03
CA GLU A 659 6.12 19.65 -8.60
C GLU A 659 7.23 18.65 -8.90
N HIS A 660 7.85 18.72 -10.09
CA HIS A 660 8.98 17.86 -10.44
C HIS A 660 10.19 18.10 -9.52
N GLN A 661 10.52 19.36 -9.21
CA GLN A 661 11.56 19.68 -8.22
C GLN A 661 11.22 19.19 -6.82
N GLU A 662 9.95 19.26 -6.39
CA GLU A 662 9.50 18.67 -5.13
C GLU A 662 9.59 17.15 -5.13
N LEU A 663 9.21 16.47 -6.22
CA LEU A 663 9.32 15.02 -6.35
C LEU A 663 10.79 14.57 -6.29
N GLU A 664 11.73 15.27 -6.91
CA GLU A 664 13.16 14.97 -6.76
C GLU A 664 13.67 15.25 -5.34
N ARG A 665 13.24 16.35 -4.68
CA ARG A 665 13.56 16.59 -3.26
C ARG A 665 13.01 15.47 -2.36
N ARG A 666 11.79 14.98 -2.62
CA ARG A 666 11.15 13.87 -1.90
C ARG A 666 11.89 12.55 -2.15
N LYS A 667 12.26 12.22 -3.39
CA LYS A 667 13.10 11.04 -3.74
C LYS A 667 14.48 11.08 -3.08
N VAL A 668 15.12 12.25 -3.00
CA VAL A 668 16.41 12.43 -2.32
C VAL A 668 16.26 12.26 -0.80
N ALA A 669 15.16 12.76 -0.21
CA ALA A 669 14.84 12.52 1.20
C ALA A 669 14.53 11.04 1.47
N GLU A 670 13.74 10.38 0.62
CA GLU A 670 13.41 8.96 0.71
C GLU A 670 14.66 8.08 0.63
N LYS A 671 15.59 8.36 -0.31
CA LYS A 671 16.89 7.69 -0.36
C LYS A 671 17.67 7.86 0.94
N ARG A 672 17.79 9.08 1.48
CA ARG A 672 18.44 9.32 2.77
C ARG A 672 17.79 8.56 3.93
N TRP A 673 16.46 8.48 3.95
CA TRP A 673 15.74 7.68 4.95
C TRP A 673 15.94 6.17 4.76
N ALA A 674 16.04 5.69 3.52
CA ALA A 674 16.38 4.30 3.22
C ALA A 674 17.82 3.98 3.66
N ASP A 675 18.79 4.85 3.35
CA ASP A 675 20.19 4.73 3.77
C ASP A 675 20.32 4.71 5.31
N GLU A 676 19.63 5.63 6.02
CA GLU A 676 19.62 5.66 7.48
C GLU A 676 18.88 4.47 8.09
N LEU A 677 17.80 3.97 7.44
CA LEU A 677 17.16 2.70 7.84
C LEU A 677 18.09 1.49 7.61
N HIS A 678 18.89 1.48 6.55
CA HIS A 678 19.91 0.46 6.32
C HIS A 678 21.02 0.52 7.37
N ARG A 679 21.51 1.73 7.68
CA ARG A 679 22.45 1.96 8.78
C ARG A 679 21.90 1.47 10.12
N LEU A 680 20.70 1.89 10.52
CA LEU A 680 20.06 1.46 11.76
C LEU A 680 19.77 -0.05 11.80
N ARG A 681 19.57 -0.71 10.64
CA ARG A 681 19.49 -2.17 10.54
C ARG A 681 20.84 -2.84 10.77
N GLU A 682 21.95 -2.30 10.27
CA GLU A 682 23.29 -2.82 10.58
C GLU A 682 23.72 -2.52 12.02
N GLU A 683 23.50 -1.31 12.54
CA GLU A 683 23.74 -0.99 13.95
C GLU A 683 22.89 -1.90 14.88
N LYS A 684 21.64 -2.21 14.50
CA LYS A 684 20.82 -3.22 15.21
C LYS A 684 21.37 -4.65 15.06
N LYS A 685 21.91 -5.04 13.90
CA LYS A 685 22.58 -6.34 13.74
C LYS A 685 23.84 -6.41 14.59
N GLU A 686 24.61 -5.33 14.71
CA GLU A 686 25.80 -5.23 15.55
C GLU A 686 25.44 -5.28 17.03
N LEU A 687 24.45 -4.52 17.48
CA LEU A 687 23.89 -4.64 18.82
C LEU A 687 23.37 -6.06 19.09
N ASN A 688 22.73 -6.72 18.12
CA ASN A 688 22.32 -8.12 18.25
C ASN A 688 23.52 -9.09 18.30
N ARG A 689 24.61 -8.84 17.57
CA ARG A 689 25.87 -9.61 17.67
C ARG A 689 26.51 -9.42 19.05
N HIS A 690 26.58 -8.18 19.54
CA HIS A 690 27.10 -7.89 20.88
C HIS A 690 26.22 -8.48 21.99
N MET A 691 24.89 -8.41 21.87
CA MET A 691 23.95 -9.09 22.76
C MET A 691 24.13 -10.61 22.69
N ALA A 692 24.32 -11.20 21.51
CA ALA A 692 24.58 -12.63 21.34
C ALA A 692 25.95 -13.07 21.90
N ILE A 693 26.95 -12.19 21.94
CA ILE A 693 28.25 -12.40 22.59
C ILE A 693 28.14 -12.23 24.12
N LEU A 694 27.26 -11.35 24.60
CA LEU A 694 27.00 -11.15 26.04
C LEU A 694 26.03 -12.20 26.64
N SER A 695 25.15 -12.78 25.83
CA SER A 695 24.29 -13.91 26.22
C SER A 695 24.93 -15.27 25.97
N GLY A 696 25.76 -15.38 24.92
CA GLY A 696 26.45 -16.61 24.52
C GLY A 696 27.36 -17.13 25.62
N ASP A 697 26.93 -18.22 26.27
CA ASP A 697 27.50 -18.71 27.53
C ASP A 697 27.78 -17.60 28.54
N SER A 698 26.75 -16.78 28.78
CA SER A 698 26.71 -15.94 29.98
C SER A 698 27.07 -16.78 31.21
N LYS A 699 27.82 -16.22 32.16
CA LYS A 699 28.24 -16.94 33.38
C LYS A 699 27.04 -17.56 34.14
N ALA A 700 25.85 -16.95 34.01
CA ALA A 700 24.61 -17.48 34.53
C ALA A 700 24.17 -18.78 33.83
N GLU A 701 24.27 -18.91 32.50
CA GLU A 701 23.98 -20.18 31.81
C GLU A 701 24.94 -21.29 32.21
N VAL A 702 26.25 -21.00 32.31
CA VAL A 702 27.25 -21.98 32.75
C VAL A 702 26.98 -22.42 34.18
N LEU A 703 26.65 -21.49 35.08
CA LEU A 703 26.24 -21.80 36.46
C LEU A 703 24.92 -22.59 36.51
N ILE A 704 23.93 -22.29 35.66
CA ILE A 704 22.68 -23.06 35.58
C ILE A 704 22.93 -24.48 35.05
N LYS A 705 23.83 -24.65 34.07
CA LYS A 705 24.27 -25.97 33.58
C LYS A 705 24.98 -26.76 34.69
N GLN A 706 25.82 -26.10 35.50
CA GLN A 706 26.48 -26.70 36.67
C GLN A 706 25.50 -27.05 37.80
N MET A 707 24.64 -26.12 38.24
CA MET A 707 23.66 -26.36 39.30
C MET A 707 22.61 -27.41 38.90
N LYS A 708 22.27 -27.54 37.61
CA LYS A 708 21.48 -28.68 37.13
C LYS A 708 22.23 -29.99 37.29
N ALA A 709 23.47 -30.08 36.80
CA ALA A 709 24.29 -31.30 36.95
C ALA A 709 24.55 -31.67 38.43
N GLU A 710 24.62 -30.70 39.35
CA GLU A 710 24.69 -30.95 40.80
C GLU A 710 23.34 -31.40 41.37
N ASN A 711 22.23 -30.78 40.96
CA ASN A 711 20.89 -31.21 41.36
C ASN A 711 20.56 -32.63 40.85
N ASP A 712 20.96 -32.98 39.63
CA ASP A 712 20.73 -34.30 39.04
C ASP A 712 21.57 -35.39 39.74
N ARG A 713 22.79 -35.05 40.20
CA ARG A 713 23.59 -35.91 41.10
C ARG A 713 22.91 -36.10 42.45
N LEU A 714 22.48 -35.01 43.10
CA LEU A 714 21.79 -35.06 44.39
C LEU A 714 20.45 -35.82 44.31
N LEU A 715 19.76 -35.77 43.16
CA LEU A 715 18.58 -36.59 42.89
C LEU A 715 18.93 -38.08 42.84
N HIS A 716 19.98 -38.47 42.11
CA HIS A 716 20.41 -39.88 42.10
C HIS A 716 20.95 -40.35 43.46
N GLU A 717 21.70 -39.52 44.19
CA GLU A 717 22.11 -39.82 45.57
C GLU A 717 20.90 -39.98 46.52
N ALA A 718 19.83 -39.20 46.32
CA ALA A 718 18.58 -39.33 47.06
C ALA A 718 17.77 -40.58 46.65
N GLU A 719 17.77 -40.95 45.36
CA GLU A 719 17.20 -42.21 44.88
C GLU A 719 17.94 -43.42 45.46
N ASP A 720 19.27 -43.40 45.49
CA ASP A 720 20.08 -44.47 46.07
C ASP A 720 19.88 -44.56 47.59
N GLN A 721 19.84 -43.44 48.32
CA GLN A 721 19.43 -43.44 49.73
C GLN A 721 17.99 -43.97 49.93
N ALA A 722 17.07 -43.76 49.00
CA ALA A 722 15.72 -44.33 49.07
C ALA A 722 15.75 -45.85 48.83
N ARG A 723 16.57 -46.34 47.89
CA ARG A 723 16.80 -47.78 47.64
C ARG A 723 17.43 -48.46 48.87
N GLU A 724 18.42 -47.82 49.51
CA GLU A 724 19.03 -48.30 50.77
C GLU A 724 18.01 -48.35 51.92
N ARG A 725 17.20 -47.29 52.09
CA ARG A 725 16.13 -47.28 53.11
C ARG A 725 15.11 -48.39 52.89
N GLN A 726 14.68 -48.64 51.64
CA GLN A 726 13.78 -49.75 51.33
C GLN A 726 14.42 -51.10 51.68
N GLN A 727 15.70 -51.32 51.37
CA GLN A 727 16.41 -52.55 51.75
C GLN A 727 16.48 -52.73 53.28
N VAL A 728 16.68 -51.64 54.03
CA VAL A 728 16.67 -51.67 55.51
C VAL A 728 15.26 -51.94 56.06
N GLU A 729 14.21 -51.37 55.46
CA GLU A 729 12.82 -51.64 55.86
C GLU A 729 12.37 -53.07 55.54
N ASP A 730 12.78 -53.60 54.39
CA ASP A 730 12.54 -54.98 53.96
C ASP A 730 13.29 -55.97 54.88
N ALA A 731 14.56 -55.69 55.20
CA ALA A 731 15.34 -56.47 56.16
C ALA A 731 14.73 -56.43 57.56
N ALA A 732 14.29 -55.26 58.04
CA ALA A 732 13.53 -55.14 59.27
C ALA A 732 12.17 -55.87 59.16
N GLY A 733 11.57 -55.96 57.98
CA GLY A 733 10.37 -56.76 57.69
C GLY A 733 10.63 -58.27 57.73
N ILE A 734 11.82 -58.74 57.37
CA ILE A 734 12.29 -60.13 57.57
C ILE A 734 12.48 -60.38 59.07
N LEU A 735 13.29 -59.57 59.75
CA LEU A 735 13.56 -59.71 61.19
C LEU A 735 12.28 -59.67 62.05
N ARG A 736 11.30 -58.82 61.70
CA ARG A 736 9.98 -58.79 62.36
C ARG A 736 9.19 -60.08 62.14
N ARG A 737 9.26 -60.69 60.95
CA ARG A 737 8.61 -61.99 60.68
C ARG A 737 9.29 -63.14 61.42
N GLU A 738 10.63 -63.14 61.49
CA GLU A 738 11.42 -64.11 62.25
C GLU A 738 11.15 -64.00 63.76
N MET A 739 11.16 -62.79 64.32
CA MET A 739 10.77 -62.53 65.71
C MET A 739 9.33 -62.97 66.02
N LEU A 740 8.41 -62.86 65.06
CA LEU A 740 7.04 -63.40 65.18
C LEU A 740 6.96 -64.91 64.95
N GLY A 741 7.94 -65.53 64.29
CA GLY A 741 8.15 -66.98 64.24
C GLY A 741 8.60 -67.51 65.60
N LEU A 742 9.76 -67.03 66.06
CA LEU A 742 10.36 -67.39 67.35
C LEU A 742 9.40 -67.15 68.53
N ARG A 743 8.57 -66.11 68.52
CA ARG A 743 7.53 -65.90 69.54
C ARG A 743 6.40 -66.94 69.50
N ARG A 744 6.02 -67.45 68.32
CA ARG A 744 5.05 -68.55 68.20
C ARG A 744 5.65 -69.87 68.63
N GLU A 745 6.90 -70.14 68.23
CA GLU A 745 7.67 -71.31 68.67
C GLU A 745 7.87 -71.31 70.20
N LEU A 746 8.11 -70.15 70.81
CA LEU A 746 8.16 -69.98 72.27
C LEU A 746 6.81 -70.30 72.92
N VAL A 747 5.69 -69.74 72.43
CA VAL A 747 4.35 -70.03 72.96
C VAL A 747 3.96 -71.50 72.77
N GLU A 748 4.41 -72.14 71.69
CA GLU A 748 4.26 -73.59 71.52
C GLU A 748 5.15 -74.40 72.48
N ALA A 749 6.34 -73.93 72.82
CA ALA A 749 7.19 -74.55 73.82
C ALA A 749 6.62 -74.39 75.24
N GLU A 750 6.08 -73.21 75.57
CA GLU A 750 5.35 -72.93 76.82
C GLU A 750 4.14 -73.88 76.98
N ARG A 751 3.33 -74.06 75.93
CA ARG A 751 2.24 -75.05 75.91
C ARG A 751 2.74 -76.48 76.09
N LYS A 752 3.84 -76.88 75.44
CA LYS A 752 4.42 -78.23 75.62
C LYS A 752 4.96 -78.42 77.05
N MET A 753 5.46 -77.37 77.70
CA MET A 753 5.84 -77.40 79.12
C MET A 753 4.62 -77.51 80.05
N GLU A 754 3.50 -76.85 79.71
CA GLU A 754 2.23 -76.97 80.42
C GLU A 754 1.60 -78.38 80.25
N GLU A 755 1.65 -78.95 79.04
CA GLU A 755 1.28 -80.35 78.77
C GLU A 755 2.14 -81.33 79.59
N LEU A 756 3.46 -81.12 79.65
CA LEU A 756 4.37 -81.93 80.47
C LEU A 756 4.10 -81.77 81.98
N ALA A 757 3.76 -80.57 82.45
CA ALA A 757 3.38 -80.34 83.85
C ALA A 757 2.08 -81.07 84.20
N ASN A 758 1.06 -81.02 83.34
CA ASN A 758 -0.19 -81.77 83.49
C ASN A 758 0.05 -83.30 83.50
N LEU A 759 0.96 -83.79 82.63
CA LEU A 759 1.36 -85.21 82.64
C LEU A 759 2.13 -85.59 83.91
N GLN A 760 2.96 -84.69 84.45
CA GLN A 760 3.66 -84.89 85.72
C GLN A 760 2.69 -84.92 86.91
N GLU A 761 1.66 -84.05 86.94
CA GLU A 761 0.60 -84.09 87.95
C GLU A 761 -0.21 -85.39 87.85
N GLN A 762 -0.59 -85.82 86.64
CA GLN A 762 -1.26 -87.11 86.44
C GLN A 762 -0.42 -88.30 86.90
N LEU A 763 0.90 -88.25 86.68
CA LEU A 763 1.85 -89.26 87.16
C LEU A 763 2.02 -89.22 88.68
N GLN A 764 2.08 -88.04 89.31
CA GLN A 764 2.09 -87.90 90.77
C GLN A 764 0.79 -88.43 91.38
N GLY A 765 -0.37 -88.08 90.83
CA GLY A 765 -1.65 -88.66 91.25
C GLY A 765 -1.77 -90.17 90.99
N ALA A 766 -1.03 -90.72 90.02
CA ALA A 766 -0.91 -92.17 89.84
C ALA A 766 0.02 -92.80 90.89
N GLU A 767 1.17 -92.18 91.20
CA GLU A 767 2.05 -92.60 92.30
C GLU A 767 1.33 -92.54 93.66
N GLU A 768 0.53 -91.52 93.92
CA GLU A 768 -0.25 -91.40 95.17
C GLU A 768 -1.30 -92.50 95.27
N ARG A 769 -2.03 -92.80 94.17
CA ARG A 769 -2.93 -93.97 94.13
C ARG A 769 -2.18 -95.30 94.31
N LEU A 770 -0.95 -95.42 93.82
CA LEU A 770 -0.09 -96.58 94.10
C LEU A 770 0.40 -96.62 95.56
N ARG A 771 0.68 -95.48 96.19
CA ARG A 771 1.04 -95.39 97.61
C ARG A 771 -0.16 -95.73 98.51
N CYS A 772 -1.35 -95.22 98.21
CA CYS A 772 -2.58 -95.54 98.92
C CYS A 772 -2.91 -97.04 98.82
N SER A 773 -2.93 -97.61 97.61
CA SER A 773 -3.15 -99.05 97.45
C SER A 773 -2.04 -99.91 98.09
N GLN A 774 -0.78 -99.46 98.13
CA GLN A 774 0.28 -100.11 98.92
C GLN A 774 0.07 -100.02 100.44
N ILE A 775 -0.58 -98.96 100.94
CA ILE A 775 -0.95 -98.82 102.36
C ILE A 775 -2.14 -99.73 102.69
N GLU A 776 -3.14 -99.82 101.81
CA GLU A 776 -4.26 -100.77 101.92
C GLU A 776 -3.78 -102.23 101.88
N LEU A 777 -2.81 -102.55 101.02
CA LEU A 777 -2.19 -103.88 100.94
C LEU A 777 -1.34 -104.19 102.19
N LYS A 778 -0.80 -103.17 102.87
CA LYS A 778 -0.16 -103.35 104.20
C LYS A 778 -1.21 -103.55 105.30
N SER A 779 -2.26 -102.73 105.35
CA SER A 779 -3.35 -102.86 106.34
C SER A 779 -3.98 -104.24 106.26
N SER A 780 -4.38 -104.69 105.07
CA SER A 780 -4.97 -106.01 104.88
C SER A 780 -4.01 -107.17 105.20
N LEU A 781 -2.70 -107.00 105.02
CA LEU A 781 -1.68 -107.98 105.44
C LEU A 781 -1.48 -107.99 106.97
N ASP A 782 -1.54 -106.84 107.63
CA ASP A 782 -1.52 -106.73 109.09
C ASP A 782 -2.84 -107.17 109.73
N GLU A 783 -3.99 -107.00 109.06
CA GLU A 783 -5.26 -107.61 109.41
C GLU A 783 -5.19 -109.13 109.30
N CYS A 784 -4.58 -109.68 108.25
CA CYS A 784 -4.32 -111.12 108.13
C CYS A 784 -3.43 -111.62 109.30
N ARG A 785 -2.35 -110.91 109.65
CA ARG A 785 -1.52 -111.24 110.83
C ARG A 785 -2.32 -111.21 112.13
N ASN A 786 -3.16 -110.19 112.32
CA ASN A 786 -4.06 -110.09 113.46
C ASN A 786 -5.11 -111.21 113.50
N LEU A 787 -5.56 -111.73 112.35
CA LEU A 787 -6.42 -112.91 112.26
C LEU A 787 -5.66 -114.20 112.59
N THR A 788 -4.39 -114.33 112.20
CA THR A 788 -3.51 -115.45 112.62
C THR A 788 -3.34 -115.47 114.14
N VAL A 789 -2.97 -114.35 114.76
CA VAL A 789 -2.84 -114.24 116.23
C VAL A 789 -4.17 -114.54 116.93
N LYS A 790 -5.30 -114.09 116.38
CA LYS A 790 -6.63 -114.44 116.90
C LYS A 790 -6.91 -115.95 116.82
N LEU A 791 -6.54 -116.62 115.72
CA LEU A 791 -6.64 -118.07 115.61
C LEU A 791 -5.78 -118.78 116.66
N GLU A 792 -4.52 -118.39 116.84
CA GLU A 792 -3.64 -118.94 117.89
C GLU A 792 -4.24 -118.78 119.30
N THR A 793 -4.82 -117.61 119.61
CA THR A 793 -5.51 -117.43 120.91
C THR A 793 -6.76 -118.30 121.05
N LEU A 794 -7.55 -118.49 119.98
CA LEU A 794 -8.73 -119.36 120.01
C LEU A 794 -8.35 -120.84 120.14
N GLU A 795 -7.26 -121.28 119.52
CA GLU A 795 -6.72 -122.64 119.72
C GLU A 795 -6.30 -122.86 121.17
N SER A 796 -5.58 -121.91 121.78
CA SER A 796 -5.21 -121.99 123.21
C SER A 796 -6.44 -122.02 124.14
N ALA A 797 -7.49 -121.24 123.83
CA ALA A 797 -8.74 -121.26 124.58
C ALA A 797 -9.49 -122.60 124.42
N SER A 798 -9.42 -123.23 123.24
CA SER A 798 -10.01 -124.55 122.99
C SER A 798 -9.32 -125.67 123.79
N LEU A 799 -8.02 -125.54 124.04
CA LEU A 799 -7.26 -126.46 124.90
C LEU A 799 -7.67 -126.31 126.37
N ALA A 800 -7.74 -125.07 126.87
CA ALA A 800 -8.20 -124.79 128.23
C ALA A 800 -9.64 -125.26 128.50
N LEU A 801 -10.54 -125.18 127.51
CA LEU A 801 -11.89 -125.74 127.62
C LEU A 801 -11.89 -127.27 127.74
N ARG A 802 -11.07 -127.98 126.95
CA ARG A 802 -10.93 -129.45 127.03
C ARG A 802 -10.35 -129.93 128.37
N GLU A 803 -9.48 -129.14 128.99
CA GLU A 803 -9.00 -129.43 130.35
C GLU A 803 -10.11 -129.24 131.40
N LYS A 804 -10.95 -128.21 131.23
CA LYS A 804 -12.10 -127.97 132.10
C LYS A 804 -13.17 -129.07 131.97
N GLU A 805 -13.43 -129.57 130.77
CA GLU A 805 -14.32 -130.72 130.54
C GLU A 805 -13.83 -131.98 131.29
N ARG A 806 -12.52 -132.24 131.30
CA ARG A 806 -11.93 -133.36 132.07
C ARG A 806 -12.18 -133.21 133.57
N SER A 807 -11.94 -132.03 134.14
CA SER A 807 -12.18 -131.80 135.58
C SER A 807 -13.63 -132.05 136.00
N LEU A 808 -14.60 -131.65 135.16
CA LEU A 808 -16.02 -131.88 135.40
C LEU A 808 -16.41 -133.36 135.26
N THR A 809 -15.74 -134.14 134.40
CA THR A 809 -15.96 -135.60 134.35
C THR A 809 -15.42 -136.33 135.59
N ASP A 810 -14.33 -135.84 136.18
CA ASP A 810 -13.75 -136.43 137.40
C ASP A 810 -14.62 -136.15 138.63
N GLU A 811 -15.12 -134.92 138.81
CA GLU A 811 -16.09 -134.56 139.87
C GLU A 811 -17.39 -135.38 139.77
N LEU A 812 -17.89 -135.60 138.56
CA LEU A 812 -19.07 -136.44 138.29
C LEU A 812 -18.82 -137.95 138.46
N SER A 813 -17.58 -138.38 138.71
CA SER A 813 -17.24 -139.76 139.08
C SER A 813 -17.34 -139.97 140.60
N LEU A 814 -16.77 -139.06 141.39
CA LEU A 814 -16.76 -139.11 142.86
C LEU A 814 -18.18 -139.17 143.45
N LEU A 815 -19.06 -138.25 143.03
CA LEU A 815 -20.47 -138.22 143.47
C LEU A 815 -21.25 -139.50 143.15
N LYS A 816 -20.87 -140.23 142.09
CA LYS A 816 -21.50 -141.52 141.74
C LYS A 816 -21.00 -142.65 142.63
N ASP A 817 -19.73 -142.64 143.02
CA ASP A 817 -19.18 -143.69 143.89
C ASP A 817 -19.58 -143.51 145.37
N GLU A 818 -19.87 -142.29 145.82
CA GLU A 818 -20.57 -142.02 147.08
C GLU A 818 -22.00 -142.62 147.07
N HIS A 819 -22.79 -142.36 146.02
CA HIS A 819 -24.11 -142.98 145.87
C HIS A 819 -24.05 -144.52 145.81
N ARG A 820 -23.05 -145.08 145.12
CA ARG A 820 -22.80 -146.53 145.11
C ARG A 820 -22.31 -147.06 146.46
N SER A 821 -21.73 -146.24 147.33
CA SER A 821 -21.33 -146.65 148.69
C SER A 821 -22.57 -146.99 149.53
N ALA A 822 -23.55 -146.07 149.57
CA ALA A 822 -24.82 -146.27 150.28
C ALA A 822 -25.60 -147.49 149.77
N VAL A 823 -25.64 -147.70 148.45
CA VAL A 823 -26.33 -148.87 147.85
C VAL A 823 -25.61 -150.20 148.14
N ARG A 824 -24.28 -150.22 148.26
CA ARG A 824 -23.54 -151.46 148.58
C ARG A 824 -23.86 -151.99 149.98
N ALA A 825 -23.96 -151.11 150.98
CA ALA A 825 -24.34 -151.49 152.35
C ALA A 825 -25.70 -152.23 152.43
N ALA A 826 -26.69 -151.81 151.64
CA ALA A 826 -28.01 -152.46 151.58
C ALA A 826 -28.04 -153.75 150.72
N VAL A 827 -27.02 -154.00 149.91
CA VAL A 827 -26.91 -155.18 149.04
C VAL A 827 -26.05 -156.28 149.67
N GLU A 828 -25.21 -155.96 150.66
CA GLU A 828 -24.46 -156.94 151.45
C GLU A 828 -25.39 -157.93 152.19
N ASP A 829 -26.50 -157.47 152.78
CA ASP A 829 -27.51 -158.33 153.44
C ASP A 829 -28.18 -159.33 152.46
N VAL A 830 -28.28 -158.98 151.17
CA VAL A 830 -28.88 -159.84 150.13
C VAL A 830 -27.86 -160.85 149.56
N ARG A 831 -26.57 -160.66 149.81
CA ARG A 831 -25.49 -161.46 149.18
C ARG A 831 -25.28 -162.85 149.77
N GLU A 832 -25.80 -163.16 150.94
CA GLU A 832 -25.73 -164.53 151.49
C GLU A 832 -26.61 -165.53 150.71
N GLU A 833 -27.79 -165.12 150.24
CA GLU A 833 -28.71 -166.02 149.51
C GLU A 833 -28.23 -166.34 148.08
N ALA A 834 -27.46 -165.45 147.46
CA ALA A 834 -27.13 -165.50 146.03
C ALA A 834 -26.03 -166.52 145.63
N ARG A 835 -25.53 -167.35 146.56
CA ARG A 835 -24.42 -168.31 146.30
C ARG A 835 -24.78 -169.49 145.37
N GLY A 836 -26.03 -169.62 144.91
CA GLY A 836 -26.53 -170.77 144.14
C GLY A 836 -26.29 -170.76 142.62
N SER A 837 -26.24 -169.60 141.97
CA SER A 837 -26.62 -169.50 140.53
C SER A 837 -25.50 -169.56 139.49
N ALA A 838 -24.23 -169.64 139.90
CA ALA A 838 -23.08 -169.31 139.05
C ALA A 838 -22.50 -170.47 138.18
N LYS A 839 -23.32 -171.22 137.42
CA LYS A 839 -22.86 -172.46 136.72
C LYS A 839 -23.28 -172.70 135.25
N VAL A 840 -23.87 -171.72 134.55
CA VAL A 840 -24.49 -171.95 133.21
C VAL A 840 -23.68 -171.42 132.00
N VAL A 841 -22.60 -170.65 132.23
CA VAL A 841 -21.93 -169.77 131.25
C VAL A 841 -21.39 -170.43 129.94
N GLU A 842 -21.00 -171.70 129.94
CA GLU A 842 -19.81 -172.12 129.16
C GLU A 842 -20.02 -172.60 127.70
N ARG A 843 -21.23 -172.58 127.10
CA ARG A 843 -21.49 -173.35 125.85
C ARG A 843 -21.69 -172.61 124.52
N GLU A 844 -22.26 -171.40 124.50
CA GLU A 844 -22.88 -170.88 123.25
C GLU A 844 -21.95 -170.08 122.31
N TRP A 845 -20.70 -169.85 122.69
CA TRP A 845 -19.85 -168.80 122.08
C TRP A 845 -19.03 -169.19 120.84
N LYS A 846 -19.26 -170.37 120.22
CA LYS A 846 -18.30 -170.97 119.25
C LYS A 846 -18.75 -171.16 117.80
N GLU A 847 -19.98 -170.81 117.40
CA GLU A 847 -20.53 -171.23 116.09
C GLU A 847 -20.70 -170.12 115.01
N LYS A 848 -20.65 -168.83 115.35
CA LYS A 848 -21.20 -167.77 114.45
C LYS A 848 -20.21 -167.00 113.57
N GLU A 849 -18.90 -167.25 113.66
CA GLU A 849 -17.87 -166.36 113.09
C GLU A 849 -17.60 -166.54 111.57
N ALA A 850 -18.12 -167.62 110.95
CA ALA A 850 -17.64 -168.10 109.64
C ALA A 850 -18.33 -167.54 108.37
N ALA A 851 -19.27 -166.59 108.48
CA ALA A 851 -20.27 -166.36 107.41
C ALA A 851 -20.12 -165.10 106.51
N LEU A 852 -19.15 -164.21 106.77
CA LEU A 852 -19.26 -162.77 106.39
C LEU A 852 -18.45 -162.27 105.16
N GLN A 853 -18.12 -163.09 104.15
CA GLN A 853 -17.18 -162.69 103.08
C GLN A 853 -17.61 -163.05 101.64
N LYS A 854 -18.61 -162.36 101.03
CA LYS A 854 -18.93 -162.62 99.59
C LYS A 854 -19.70 -161.60 98.71
N GLU A 855 -20.08 -160.39 99.14
CA GLU A 855 -21.20 -159.67 98.49
C GLU A 855 -21.09 -158.12 98.42
N ILE A 856 -20.24 -157.54 97.53
CA ILE A 856 -19.98 -156.07 97.49
C ILE A 856 -19.86 -155.40 96.08
N GLU A 857 -19.58 -156.13 94.99
CA GLU A 857 -18.89 -155.57 93.81
C GLU A 857 -19.81 -155.01 92.68
N VAL A 858 -20.44 -153.82 92.88
CA VAL A 858 -21.59 -153.38 92.04
C VAL A 858 -21.46 -152.05 91.22
N LEU A 859 -22.17 -150.96 91.53
CA LEU A 859 -22.66 -149.97 90.54
C LEU A 859 -21.84 -148.67 90.34
N ARG A 860 -21.86 -148.12 89.10
CA ARG A 860 -21.44 -146.76 88.70
C ARG A 860 -21.90 -146.43 87.25
N ASP A 861 -22.35 -145.19 86.97
CA ASP A 861 -22.29 -144.41 85.68
C ASP A 861 -23.49 -143.44 85.45
N GLY A 862 -23.31 -142.32 84.71
CA GLY A 862 -24.41 -141.43 84.28
C GLY A 862 -24.05 -140.02 83.73
N PHE A 863 -24.83 -139.51 82.76
CA PHE A 863 -24.69 -138.22 82.04
C PHE A 863 -26.04 -137.46 81.97
N SER A 864 -26.23 -136.13 81.89
CA SER A 864 -25.43 -134.92 81.54
C SER A 864 -25.42 -134.48 80.05
N GLN A 865 -25.80 -133.21 79.77
CA GLN A 865 -25.95 -132.57 78.44
C GLN A 865 -26.31 -131.05 78.57
N ALA A 866 -26.32 -130.31 77.44
CA ALA A 866 -27.09 -129.07 77.11
C ALA A 866 -26.33 -127.73 76.89
N GLU A 867 -26.06 -127.42 75.61
CA GLU A 867 -25.77 -126.07 75.08
C GLU A 867 -26.96 -125.52 74.24
N ARG A 868 -26.79 -124.34 73.62
CA ARG A 868 -27.50 -123.74 72.43
C ARG A 868 -28.66 -122.74 72.66
N LYS A 869 -28.43 -121.47 72.26
CA LYS A 869 -29.34 -120.46 71.62
C LYS A 869 -28.56 -119.12 71.45
N ALA A 870 -28.24 -118.67 70.22
CA ALA A 870 -29.01 -117.76 69.32
C ALA A 870 -29.07 -116.28 69.82
N ALA A 871 -28.72 -115.18 69.12
CA ALA A 871 -28.46 -114.76 67.71
C ALA A 871 -29.67 -114.20 66.90
N ARG A 872 -29.66 -112.89 66.51
CA ARG A 872 -30.48 -112.25 65.41
C ARG A 872 -30.26 -110.71 65.16
N ALA A 873 -30.47 -110.29 63.89
CA ALA A 873 -31.00 -108.99 63.35
C ALA A 873 -30.10 -107.74 63.04
N ILE A 874 -30.35 -107.10 61.85
CA ILE A 874 -29.76 -105.87 61.22
C ILE A 874 -30.72 -105.36 60.08
N SER A 875 -30.95 -104.04 59.81
CA SER A 875 -31.31 -103.46 58.45
C SER A 875 -31.46 -101.90 58.28
N GLU A 876 -31.32 -101.41 57.02
CA GLU A 876 -31.87 -100.18 56.31
C GLU A 876 -31.15 -98.76 56.18
N ALA A 877 -31.15 -98.15 54.95
CA ALA A 877 -30.58 -96.83 54.46
C ALA A 877 -31.01 -96.49 52.97
N GLY A 878 -30.73 -95.40 52.18
CA GLY A 878 -29.99 -94.09 52.24
C GLY A 878 -29.80 -93.36 50.84
N ALA A 879 -29.15 -92.16 50.74
CA ALA A 879 -28.62 -91.40 49.52
C ALA A 879 -29.60 -90.61 48.55
N LEU A 880 -29.29 -89.67 47.59
CA LEU A 880 -28.20 -88.69 47.20
C LEU A 880 -28.66 -87.67 46.05
N ARG A 881 -27.96 -86.52 45.72
CA ARG A 881 -28.24 -85.61 44.51
C ARG A 881 -27.15 -84.56 44.06
N LYS A 882 -27.38 -83.80 42.93
CA LYS A 882 -26.54 -82.81 42.12
C LYS A 882 -27.43 -81.84 41.23
N GLU A 883 -27.13 -80.82 40.35
CA GLU A 883 -26.10 -79.74 39.93
C GLU A 883 -26.65 -78.97 38.63
N THR A 884 -26.17 -77.92 37.84
CA THR A 884 -25.18 -76.77 37.67
C THR A 884 -25.45 -76.03 36.27
N VAL A 885 -24.93 -74.89 35.67
CA VAL A 885 -24.15 -73.59 35.89
C VAL A 885 -24.09 -72.68 34.57
N ASP A 886 -23.60 -71.38 34.61
CA ASP A 886 -23.15 -70.37 33.55
C ASP A 886 -24.14 -69.49 32.67
N VAL A 887 -23.72 -68.25 32.22
CA VAL A 887 -24.58 -67.14 31.62
C VAL A 887 -23.88 -66.11 30.64
N PRO A 888 -24.53 -65.48 29.59
CA PRO A 888 -23.95 -64.49 28.63
C PRO A 888 -24.69 -63.11 28.34
N SER A 889 -24.06 -62.13 27.62
CA SER A 889 -24.63 -60.82 27.06
C SER A 889 -23.62 -60.06 26.12
N PRO A 890 -23.67 -58.74 25.68
CA PRO A 890 -24.70 -57.67 25.41
C PRO A 890 -24.53 -56.84 24.06
N ARG A 891 -25.34 -55.78 23.73
CA ARG A 891 -25.16 -54.65 22.70
C ARG A 891 -26.38 -53.66 22.65
N GLY A 892 -26.51 -52.49 21.94
CA GLY A 892 -25.68 -51.64 21.02
C GLY A 892 -26.48 -50.48 20.28
N THR A 893 -25.85 -49.64 19.41
CA THR A 893 -26.41 -48.50 18.53
C THR A 893 -26.71 -47.11 19.17
N GLY A 894 -26.98 -45.94 18.52
CA GLY A 894 -27.17 -45.45 17.10
C GLY A 894 -27.27 -43.87 16.93
N LYS A 895 -27.50 -43.27 15.72
CA LYS A 895 -27.55 -41.78 15.40
C LYS A 895 -28.06 -41.46 13.93
N PRO A 896 -28.22 -40.20 13.39
CA PRO A 896 -28.39 -38.81 13.92
C PRO A 896 -29.44 -37.89 13.16
N VAL A 897 -29.44 -36.54 13.39
CA VAL A 897 -30.25 -35.47 12.68
C VAL A 897 -29.60 -34.03 12.75
N ARG A 898 -30.08 -33.01 11.97
CA ARG A 898 -29.66 -31.56 11.92
C ARG A 898 -30.82 -30.64 11.38
N LEU A 899 -30.61 -29.30 11.32
CA LEU A 899 -31.22 -28.22 10.47
C LEU A 899 -32.37 -27.36 11.09
N GLU A 900 -32.56 -26.04 10.82
CA GLU A 900 -31.70 -24.85 10.52
C GLU A 900 -32.57 -23.54 10.43
N ILE A 901 -31.99 -22.31 10.34
CA ILE A 901 -32.66 -21.01 9.94
C ILE A 901 -31.64 -19.85 9.74
N ASP A 902 -32.00 -18.83 8.95
CA ASP A 902 -31.21 -17.70 8.34
C ASP A 902 -32.11 -16.42 8.17
N PRO A 903 -31.74 -15.24 7.56
CA PRO A 903 -30.46 -14.49 7.39
C PRO A 903 -30.57 -12.89 7.43
N GLU A 904 -29.47 -12.18 7.05
CA GLU A 904 -29.33 -10.84 6.37
C GLU A 904 -29.73 -9.45 6.95
N MET A 905 -28.83 -8.44 6.84
CA MET A 905 -28.85 -7.31 5.84
C MET A 905 -27.76 -6.21 6.12
N VAL A 906 -27.45 -5.30 5.16
CA VAL A 906 -26.28 -4.36 5.12
C VAL A 906 -26.67 -2.88 4.87
N VAL A 907 -25.88 -1.89 5.35
CA VAL A 907 -26.04 -0.42 5.16
C VAL A 907 -24.69 0.28 4.81
N ARG A 908 -24.67 1.58 4.46
CA ARG A 908 -23.48 2.40 4.10
C ARG A 908 -23.42 3.77 4.83
N LEU A 909 -22.23 4.35 4.95
CA LEU A 909 -21.88 5.61 5.63
C LEU A 909 -22.58 6.88 5.04
N PRO A 910 -23.20 7.75 5.87
CA PRO A 910 -23.68 9.08 5.48
C PRO A 910 -22.57 10.15 5.41
N SER A 911 -22.70 11.11 4.47
CA SER A 911 -21.78 12.24 4.30
C SER A 911 -21.99 13.37 5.31
N ASP A 912 -20.90 13.99 5.78
CA ASP A 912 -20.85 14.93 6.92
C ASP A 912 -21.35 16.39 6.64
N GLU A 913 -22.26 16.60 5.67
CA GLU A 913 -22.65 17.96 5.21
C GLU A 913 -23.85 18.61 5.94
N GLY A 914 -24.59 17.88 6.77
CA GLY A 914 -25.91 18.33 7.27
C GLY A 914 -26.01 18.83 8.72
N GLU A 915 -25.18 18.33 9.66
CA GLU A 915 -25.57 18.34 11.09
C GLU A 915 -24.58 19.06 12.02
N ARG A 916 -25.10 19.98 12.86
CA ARG A 916 -24.33 20.71 13.88
C ARG A 916 -23.98 19.84 15.10
N LYS A 917 -22.98 18.98 14.95
CA LYS A 917 -22.30 18.29 16.07
C LYS A 917 -21.59 19.32 16.96
N VAL A 918 -22.02 19.46 18.21
CA VAL A 918 -21.45 20.40 19.19
C VAL A 918 -20.48 19.65 20.10
N ARG A 919 -19.32 20.24 20.41
CA ARG A 919 -18.37 19.66 21.37
C ARG A 919 -18.63 20.21 22.79
N ASP A 920 -19.23 19.39 23.63
CA ASP A 920 -19.31 19.60 25.07
C ASP A 920 -17.95 19.31 25.73
N ALA A 921 -17.54 20.17 26.67
CA ALA A 921 -16.23 20.10 27.32
C ALA A 921 -16.06 18.92 28.31
N GLN A 922 -17.14 18.21 28.64
CA GLN A 922 -17.16 17.04 29.54
C GLN A 922 -17.73 15.78 28.87
N LEU A 923 -18.70 15.92 27.96
CA LEU A 923 -19.42 14.83 27.31
C LEU A 923 -18.95 14.50 25.89
N GLY A 924 -18.08 15.34 25.30
CA GLY A 924 -17.52 15.11 23.96
C GLY A 924 -18.44 15.62 22.86
N TRP A 925 -18.53 14.90 21.74
CA TRP A 925 -19.47 15.26 20.67
C TRP A 925 -20.90 14.91 21.08
N ILE A 926 -21.75 15.93 21.14
CA ILE A 926 -23.19 15.81 21.39
C ILE A 926 -23.98 16.46 20.24
N TYR A 927 -25.16 15.94 20.00
CA TYR A 927 -26.17 16.59 19.17
C TYR A 927 -27.13 17.38 20.08
N PRO A 928 -27.44 18.66 19.77
CA PRO A 928 -28.36 19.47 20.57
C PRO A 928 -29.84 19.12 20.32
N GLU A 929 -30.14 18.56 19.15
CA GLU A 929 -31.45 18.05 18.72
C GLU A 929 -31.23 16.65 18.12
N ALA A 930 -32.27 15.80 18.07
CA ALA A 930 -32.09 14.43 17.57
C ALA A 930 -31.78 14.43 16.05
N PRO A 931 -30.70 13.75 15.60
CA PRO A 931 -30.37 13.65 14.18
C PRO A 931 -31.42 12.84 13.41
N LEU A 932 -31.48 12.97 12.09
CA LEU A 932 -32.44 12.22 11.26
C LEU A 932 -32.17 10.70 11.30
N GLU A 933 -30.91 10.31 11.53
CA GLU A 933 -30.52 8.92 11.66
C GLU A 933 -30.01 8.63 13.08
N ILE A 934 -30.76 7.78 13.81
CA ILE A 934 -30.49 7.42 15.20
C ILE A 934 -30.09 5.94 15.27
N ASP A 935 -29.04 5.62 16.01
CA ASP A 935 -28.65 4.24 16.26
C ASP A 935 -29.44 3.63 17.43
N ASP A 936 -29.64 2.31 17.33
CA ASP A 936 -30.09 1.51 18.45
C ASP A 936 -28.91 1.18 19.39
N LEU A 937 -28.64 2.12 20.29
CA LEU A 937 -27.62 1.96 21.32
C LEU A 937 -27.90 0.79 22.27
N THR A 938 -29.08 0.15 22.26
CA THR A 938 -29.35 -1.06 23.07
C THR A 938 -28.58 -2.30 22.57
N ARG A 939 -28.09 -2.29 21.32
CA ARG A 939 -27.15 -3.31 20.81
C ARG A 939 -25.84 -3.36 21.61
N LEU A 940 -25.46 -2.28 22.31
CA LEU A 940 -24.28 -2.26 23.19
C LEU A 940 -24.54 -3.10 24.46
N LYS A 941 -23.65 -4.06 24.73
CA LYS A 941 -23.83 -5.06 25.79
C LYS A 941 -23.99 -4.41 27.16
N GLY A 942 -25.21 -4.41 27.68
CA GLY A 942 -25.55 -3.82 28.97
C GLY A 942 -26.22 -2.45 28.93
N VAL A 943 -26.50 -1.90 27.75
CA VAL A 943 -27.42 -0.77 27.56
C VAL A 943 -28.84 -1.32 27.43
N GLY A 944 -29.64 -1.24 28.49
CA GLY A 944 -31.09 -1.40 28.39
C GLY A 944 -31.75 -0.10 27.92
N GLU A 945 -33.04 -0.15 27.57
CA GLU A 945 -33.86 1.00 27.14
C GLU A 945 -33.70 2.22 28.06
N VAL A 946 -33.74 2.02 29.39
CA VAL A 946 -33.57 3.08 30.41
C VAL A 946 -32.20 3.78 30.34
N ILE A 947 -31.16 3.09 29.87
CA ILE A 947 -29.83 3.67 29.65
C ILE A 947 -29.76 4.34 28.27
N CYS A 948 -30.38 3.74 27.24
CA CYS A 948 -30.50 4.34 25.91
C CYS A 948 -31.24 5.68 25.96
N GLY A 949 -32.37 5.77 26.67
CA GLY A 949 -33.10 7.02 26.91
C GLY A 949 -32.22 8.09 27.55
N ARG A 950 -31.48 7.76 28.62
CA ARG A 950 -30.57 8.72 29.29
C ARG A 950 -29.33 9.10 28.47
N LEU A 951 -28.93 8.28 27.49
CA LEU A 951 -27.90 8.64 26.51
C LEU A 951 -28.46 9.65 25.49
N ARG A 952 -29.68 9.42 25.00
CA ARG A 952 -30.40 10.36 24.11
C ARG A 952 -30.69 11.70 24.81
N GLU A 953 -31.12 11.68 26.08
CA GLU A 953 -31.21 12.87 26.96
C GLU A 953 -29.87 13.61 27.16
N ALA A 954 -28.74 12.95 26.91
CA ALA A 954 -27.41 13.55 26.98
C ALA A 954 -26.87 14.01 25.61
N GLY A 955 -27.70 13.99 24.55
CA GLY A 955 -27.31 14.38 23.19
C GLY A 955 -26.57 13.27 22.43
N ILE A 956 -26.71 12.01 22.84
CA ILE A 956 -25.96 10.87 22.30
C ILE A 956 -26.90 9.88 21.61
N TYR A 957 -26.79 9.82 20.29
CA TYR A 957 -27.73 9.13 19.39
C TYR A 957 -27.05 8.13 18.46
N THR A 958 -25.73 8.21 18.20
CA THR A 958 -25.02 7.32 17.25
C THR A 958 -23.86 6.55 17.87
N PHE A 959 -23.56 5.37 17.31
CA PHE A 959 -22.39 4.55 17.67
C PHE A 959 -21.08 5.31 17.43
N ARG A 960 -21.00 6.16 16.40
CA ARG A 960 -19.84 7.01 16.11
C ARG A 960 -19.46 7.89 17.30
N GLN A 961 -20.44 8.52 17.97
CA GLN A 961 -20.17 9.30 19.19
C GLN A 961 -19.54 8.44 20.30
N VAL A 962 -20.03 7.22 20.50
CA VAL A 962 -19.53 6.27 21.51
C VAL A 962 -18.14 5.71 21.16
N ALA A 963 -17.86 5.54 19.87
CA ALA A 963 -16.58 5.09 19.33
C ALA A 963 -15.47 6.15 19.44
N GLU A 964 -15.80 7.44 19.30
CA GLU A 964 -14.90 8.59 19.39
C GLU A 964 -14.59 9.03 20.84
N TRP A 965 -15.36 8.58 21.85
CA TRP A 965 -15.16 8.96 23.27
C TRP A 965 -13.72 8.75 23.77
N ARG A 966 -13.20 9.72 24.54
CA ARG A 966 -11.90 9.62 25.21
C ARG A 966 -12.04 9.15 26.65
N ALA A 967 -10.91 8.77 27.25
CA ALA A 967 -10.85 8.30 28.63
C ALA A 967 -11.38 9.31 29.68
N SER A 968 -11.40 10.61 29.34
CA SER A 968 -12.09 11.72 30.03
C SER A 968 -13.61 11.57 29.95
N GLU A 969 -14.18 11.66 28.73
CA GLU A 969 -15.64 11.63 28.51
C GLU A 969 -16.29 10.35 29.06
N VAL A 970 -15.66 9.19 28.89
CA VAL A 970 -16.14 7.91 29.47
C VAL A 970 -16.37 8.03 30.98
N ARG A 971 -15.50 8.74 31.72
CA ARG A 971 -15.65 8.92 33.17
C ARG A 971 -16.73 9.95 33.52
N ALA A 972 -16.87 11.01 32.72
CA ALA A 972 -17.92 12.01 32.90
C ALA A 972 -19.32 11.40 32.65
N ILE A 973 -19.48 10.68 31.53
CA ILE A 973 -20.73 10.02 31.14
C ILE A 973 -21.09 8.90 32.11
N SER A 974 -20.14 8.05 32.50
CA SER A 974 -20.40 7.00 33.49
C SER A 974 -20.78 7.58 34.87
N LYS A 975 -20.20 8.72 35.27
CA LYS A 975 -20.63 9.46 36.47
C LYS A 975 -22.03 10.06 36.32
N LYS A 976 -22.36 10.70 35.18
CA LYS A 976 -23.67 11.30 34.87
C LYS A 976 -24.79 10.24 34.90
N LEU A 977 -24.53 9.06 34.34
CA LEU A 977 -25.48 7.95 34.24
C LEU A 977 -25.52 7.03 35.48
N LYS A 978 -24.61 7.22 36.46
CA LYS A 978 -24.40 6.35 37.64
C LYS A 978 -24.02 4.91 37.27
N LEU A 979 -23.15 4.73 36.28
CA LEU A 979 -22.74 3.42 35.72
C LEU A 979 -21.33 2.95 36.14
N SER A 980 -20.73 3.56 37.18
CA SER A 980 -19.41 3.19 37.73
C SER A 980 -18.32 3.11 36.65
N ASP A 981 -17.76 1.92 36.37
CA ASP A 981 -16.84 1.67 35.24
C ASP A 981 -17.43 0.74 34.17
N ARG A 982 -18.76 0.54 34.17
CA ARG A 982 -19.44 -0.43 33.28
C ARG A 982 -19.15 -0.19 31.80
N ILE A 983 -19.09 1.07 31.38
CA ILE A 983 -18.77 1.48 29.99
C ILE A 983 -17.40 0.91 29.54
N ARG A 984 -16.42 0.85 30.45
CA ARG A 984 -15.09 0.29 30.20
C ARG A 984 -15.09 -1.23 30.28
N ARG A 985 -15.66 -1.79 31.37
CA ARG A 985 -15.69 -3.23 31.65
C ARG A 985 -16.46 -4.02 30.59
N ASP A 986 -17.63 -3.51 30.19
CA ASP A 986 -18.51 -4.14 29.20
C ASP A 986 -18.10 -3.76 27.76
N GLY A 987 -17.03 -2.95 27.59
CA GLY A 987 -16.32 -2.76 26.33
C GLY A 987 -17.02 -1.90 25.28
N TRP A 988 -17.92 -0.99 25.68
CA TRP A 988 -18.84 -0.30 24.77
C TRP A 988 -18.16 0.43 23.61
N GLN A 989 -16.97 1.02 23.82
CA GLN A 989 -16.23 1.71 22.76
C GLN A 989 -15.76 0.78 21.64
N LYS A 990 -15.42 -0.47 21.98
CA LYS A 990 -15.04 -1.48 20.97
C LYS A 990 -16.26 -2.01 20.23
N GLN A 991 -17.37 -2.24 20.93
CA GLN A 991 -18.64 -2.65 20.31
C GLN A 991 -19.20 -1.55 19.41
N ALA A 992 -19.15 -0.29 19.84
CA ALA A 992 -19.57 0.85 19.02
C ALA A 992 -18.72 1.02 17.76
N ARG A 993 -17.42 0.72 17.81
CA ARG A 993 -16.56 0.66 16.61
C ARG A 993 -17.01 -0.45 15.67
N LEU A 994 -17.24 -1.66 16.18
CA LEU A 994 -17.72 -2.81 15.39
C LEU A 994 -19.12 -2.55 14.78
N PHE A 995 -20.06 -1.96 15.52
CA PHE A 995 -21.39 -1.62 14.99
C PHE A 995 -21.36 -0.42 14.04
N CYS A 996 -20.42 0.51 14.20
CA CYS A 996 -20.15 1.57 13.22
C CYS A 996 -19.57 0.98 11.92
N GLU A 997 -18.63 0.04 12.04
CA GLU A 997 -18.02 -0.66 10.90
C GLU A 997 -19.04 -1.55 10.17
N GLU A 998 -19.89 -2.28 10.89
CA GLU A 998 -20.99 -3.11 10.37
C GLU A 998 -22.08 -2.28 9.68
N LYS A 999 -22.55 -1.19 10.32
CA LYS A 999 -23.65 -0.37 9.78
C LYS A 999 -23.21 0.59 8.68
N TYR A 1000 -21.98 1.11 8.76
CA TYR A 1000 -21.53 2.19 7.89
C TYR A 1000 -20.37 1.81 6.96
N GLY A 1001 -19.62 0.74 7.23
CA GLY A 1001 -18.52 0.27 6.38
C GLY A 1001 -17.18 1.01 6.60
N GLY A 1002 -17.01 1.70 7.74
CA GLY A 1002 -15.78 2.40 8.08
C GLY A 1002 -15.63 2.70 9.58
N THR A 1003 -14.38 2.80 10.05
CA THR A 1003 -14.05 3.08 11.45
C THR A 1003 -13.65 4.54 11.69
N PRO A 1004 -14.12 5.19 12.78
CA PRO A 1004 -13.71 6.53 13.20
C PRO A 1004 -12.56 6.55 14.24
#